data_AF-A0A9W8Q6X9-F1
#
_entry.id   AF-A0A9W8Q6X9-F1
#
_cell.length_a   1.000
_cell.length_b   1.000
_cell.length_c   1.000
_cell.angle_alpha   90.00
_cell.angle_beta   90.00
_cell.angle_gamma   90.00
#
_symmetry.space_group_name_H-M   'P 1'
#
loop_
_entity.id
_entity.type
_entity.pdbx_description
1 polymer ?
#
loop_
_entity_poly.entity_id
_entity_poly.type
_entity_poly.pdbx_seq_one_letter_code
_entity_poly.pdbx_strand_id
1 'polypeptide(L)'
;MAVDLIMSDHSEDEREVDASTPAELEPQLASWDSLCDVLPSVEEEEIYNFQGSEDSETENEELASLRPISIQIPECVLVSPRSCYDGFEPPCPAMSERAALKMLLPKRSDEDEYLDLQLDDFTVYCDTDLYPEEMRSLNQLGTESNSPDLYFDGILSNGAKSTYVRRICIHTMPLGNYGQASKDQTRDNVWLQSELNDGSDVYYKLGTPAAEYKRFFEPFLWVADLAKHVVDFLTAMHTNRQRVTIHHFRQEFASWLLAAYSASDNFEDVEIWMSKYPRLDYRSAVNTNIAFLRKESIGAMGHKTADCHPLWNEVFLFQQYIPYYSHAANYTTVVTRYIHDCFCHLPFGKHLDWVDFGANTKRLRSDLISRLTPPVLTIAPCSPPMSPTNKIGPGDTISTTRDTADSGTVWGKEDARDDQHDDLWFALVQNVSIDSEGQKVFEVIWYYRPVETLCGVMKYPWSNELFLSDHCSCEEDAKIREDEVSGVHEVEFGGPPDTLKEFFCRQTYLVDDRAWVSLRQSHFKCCHVQEASFPDCTEYCIGDTVLVHLVKNSNICQPCEIVETEQQYGRIRYTFRKFPRRHAIDSTARDAPPNELLYTEETVKTGPSRIVGRCHVRWFPATEIIPTPYNRDGVGAFFFLTYEKQRTDDGFAIHPLAEAPPSLKQGYDPRQGSVPKLRGLDLFCGGGNFGRGLEEGGAVMMKWANDMDSKALHTYMANTTEREQVSPFLGSIDDFQRLAI
;
A
#
# COMPACT_ATOMS: atom_id res chain seq x y z
N MET A 1 -60.75 -3.07 7.64
CA MET A 1 -62.06 -2.50 7.26
C MET A 1 -61.83 -1.49 6.16
N ALA A 2 -62.31 -1.84 4.95
CA ALA A 2 -62.66 -0.97 3.80
C ALA A 2 -61.54 -0.06 3.25
N VAL A 3 -61.25 -0.03 1.94
CA VAL A 3 -62.16 -0.06 0.79
C VAL A 3 -61.43 -0.66 -0.41
N ASP A 4 -62.00 -1.74 -0.96
CA ASP A 4 -61.87 -2.19 -2.36
C ASP A 4 -62.59 -1.22 -3.30
N LEU A 5 -62.11 -1.09 -4.55
CA LEU A 5 -62.90 -1.13 -5.81
C LEU A 5 -61.96 -0.70 -6.96
N ILE A 6 -61.45 -1.60 -7.82
CA ILE A 6 -62.10 -2.38 -8.89
C ILE A 6 -62.01 -1.68 -10.26
N MET A 7 -61.25 -2.36 -11.15
CA MET A 7 -61.55 -2.72 -12.56
C MET A 7 -61.78 -1.58 -13.57
N SER A 8 -61.45 -1.63 -14.87
CA SER A 8 -61.22 -2.69 -15.88
C SER A 8 -60.78 -1.93 -17.16
N ASP A 9 -59.76 -2.32 -17.92
CA ASP A 9 -59.71 -3.39 -18.94
C ASP A 9 -59.98 -2.89 -20.39
N HIS A 10 -59.33 -3.56 -21.36
CA HIS A 10 -59.35 -3.41 -22.83
C HIS A 10 -58.41 -2.38 -23.49
N SER A 11 -57.74 -2.63 -24.61
CA SER A 11 -57.53 -3.83 -25.45
C SER A 11 -56.45 -3.48 -26.50
N GLU A 12 -55.89 -4.53 -27.09
CA GLU A 12 -54.88 -4.62 -28.15
C GLU A 12 -55.09 -3.69 -29.36
N ASP A 13 -53.98 -3.23 -29.95
CA ASP A 13 -53.87 -3.03 -31.40
C ASP A 13 -52.41 -3.24 -31.84
N GLU A 14 -52.18 -4.31 -32.60
CA GLU A 14 -50.91 -4.68 -33.24
C GLU A 14 -50.66 -3.80 -34.47
N ARG A 15 -49.43 -3.29 -34.64
CA ARG A 15 -48.82 -3.06 -35.97
C ARG A 15 -47.32 -3.28 -35.95
N GLU A 16 -46.88 -4.16 -36.84
CA GLU A 16 -45.51 -4.47 -37.24
C GLU A 16 -44.67 -3.22 -37.53
N VAL A 17 -43.41 -3.22 -37.07
CA VAL A 17 -42.34 -2.46 -37.71
C VAL A 17 -41.08 -3.33 -37.80
N ASP A 18 -40.57 -3.35 -39.02
CA ASP A 18 -39.51 -4.12 -39.63
C ASP A 18 -38.13 -3.94 -38.99
N ALA A 19 -37.31 -4.99 -39.11
CA ALA A 19 -36.01 -5.15 -38.50
C ALA A 19 -34.89 -4.59 -39.40
N SER A 20 -34.12 -3.61 -38.90
CA SER A 20 -32.73 -3.40 -39.31
C SER A 20 -32.03 -2.28 -38.50
N THR A 21 -31.17 -2.65 -37.55
CA THR A 21 -29.99 -1.87 -37.13
C THR A 21 -29.01 -2.79 -36.38
N PRO A 22 -27.70 -2.48 -36.38
CA PRO A 22 -26.62 -3.45 -36.50
C PRO A 22 -25.96 -3.79 -35.15
N ALA A 23 -25.30 -4.95 -35.16
CA ALA A 23 -24.51 -5.52 -34.07
C ALA A 23 -23.54 -4.52 -33.42
N GLU A 24 -23.64 -4.40 -32.10
CA GLU A 24 -22.59 -3.86 -31.25
C GLU A 24 -21.45 -4.87 -31.15
N LEU A 25 -20.24 -4.37 -31.43
CA LEU A 25 -18.99 -5.11 -31.43
C LEU A 25 -18.50 -5.32 -29.99
N GLU A 26 -18.59 -6.56 -29.53
CA GLU A 26 -17.80 -7.08 -28.41
C GLU A 26 -16.29 -7.02 -28.74
N PRO A 27 -15.41 -6.68 -27.78
CA PRO A 27 -13.98 -6.88 -27.95
C PRO A 27 -13.68 -8.37 -27.86
N GLN A 28 -13.28 -8.96 -28.99
CA GLN A 28 -12.81 -10.34 -29.10
C GLN A 28 -11.56 -10.57 -28.23
N LEU A 29 -11.71 -11.36 -27.17
CA LEU A 29 -10.61 -12.06 -26.51
C LEU A 29 -10.10 -13.15 -27.47
N ALA A 30 -9.03 -12.84 -28.21
CA ALA A 30 -8.33 -13.82 -29.00
C ALA A 30 -7.62 -14.84 -28.08
N SER A 31 -7.88 -16.12 -28.34
CA SER A 31 -7.30 -17.28 -27.68
C SER A 31 -5.77 -17.30 -27.80
N TRP A 32 -5.07 -17.42 -26.68
CA TRP A 32 -3.63 -17.68 -26.60
C TRP A 32 -3.33 -19.18 -26.56
N ASP A 33 -3.83 -19.92 -27.56
CA ASP A 33 -3.38 -21.28 -27.84
C ASP A 33 -2.75 -21.33 -29.23
N SER A 34 -1.55 -21.91 -29.29
CA SER A 34 -0.75 -22.18 -30.50
C SER A 34 0.21 -21.08 -30.98
N LEU A 35 1.29 -20.90 -30.23
CA LEU A 35 2.64 -20.60 -30.78
C LEU A 35 3.72 -21.28 -29.90
N CYS A 36 3.53 -22.58 -29.63
CA CYS A 36 4.64 -23.49 -29.37
C CYS A 36 5.10 -24.01 -30.72
N ASP A 37 6.11 -23.39 -31.30
CA ASP A 37 7.07 -23.98 -32.25
C ASP A 37 7.89 -22.84 -32.85
N VAL A 38 9.15 -22.77 -32.43
CA VAL A 38 10.37 -22.19 -33.06
C VAL A 38 11.26 -21.63 -31.94
N LEU A 39 12.00 -22.52 -31.28
CA LEU A 39 13.26 -22.17 -30.62
C LEU A 39 14.39 -22.76 -31.46
N PRO A 40 15.38 -21.97 -31.89
CA PRO A 40 16.58 -22.52 -32.50
C PRO A 40 17.46 -23.15 -31.42
N SER A 41 17.94 -24.36 -31.73
CA SER A 41 18.97 -25.12 -31.04
C SER A 41 20.21 -24.28 -30.71
N VAL A 42 20.61 -24.27 -29.44
CA VAL A 42 21.97 -23.93 -29.01
C VAL A 42 22.49 -25.05 -28.12
N GLU A 43 23.75 -25.35 -28.32
CA GLU A 43 24.45 -26.60 -28.10
C GLU A 43 24.86 -26.83 -26.64
N GLU A 44 25.23 -28.10 -26.43
CA GLU A 44 25.71 -28.74 -25.21
C GLU A 44 26.98 -28.11 -24.61
N GLU A 45 27.11 -28.35 -23.30
CA GLU A 45 28.36 -28.57 -22.56
C GLU A 45 29.49 -27.53 -22.62
N GLU A 46 29.67 -26.79 -21.51
CA GLU A 46 31.02 -26.60 -20.96
C GLU A 46 31.04 -26.86 -19.45
N ILE A 47 31.58 -28.02 -19.12
CA ILE A 47 32.03 -28.45 -17.80
C ILE A 47 33.27 -27.61 -17.44
N TYR A 48 33.15 -26.71 -16.47
CA TYR A 48 34.32 -26.11 -15.81
C TYR A 48 34.55 -26.77 -14.44
N ASN A 49 35.52 -27.69 -14.42
CA ASN A 49 36.10 -28.28 -13.22
C ASN A 49 36.80 -27.21 -12.38
N PHE A 50 36.33 -26.97 -11.16
CA PHE A 50 37.13 -26.28 -10.15
C PHE A 50 37.96 -27.33 -9.39
N GLN A 51 39.27 -27.34 -9.67
CA GLN A 51 40.25 -28.15 -8.95
C GLN A 51 40.38 -27.66 -7.51
N GLY A 52 40.35 -28.61 -6.58
CA GLY A 52 40.53 -28.36 -5.16
C GLY A 52 41.89 -27.74 -4.82
N SER A 53 41.84 -26.79 -3.89
CA SER A 53 42.94 -26.50 -2.97
C SER A 53 42.48 -26.91 -1.58
N GLU A 54 43.05 -28.00 -1.07
CA GLU A 54 43.05 -28.30 0.35
C GLU A 54 43.75 -27.15 1.08
N ASP A 55 43.04 -26.46 1.96
CA ASP A 55 43.63 -25.91 3.17
C ASP A 55 42.53 -25.89 4.25
N SER A 56 42.77 -26.76 5.22
CA SER A 56 42.04 -26.92 6.47
C SER A 56 42.15 -25.68 7.35
N GLU A 57 41.05 -25.22 7.94
CA GLU A 57 40.82 -25.30 9.40
C GLU A 57 39.59 -24.47 9.84
N THR A 58 38.65 -25.17 10.47
CA THR A 58 37.64 -24.69 11.42
C THR A 58 36.47 -23.83 10.92
N GLU A 59 35.58 -24.47 10.15
CA GLU A 59 34.16 -24.09 10.13
C GLU A 59 33.41 -24.93 11.17
N ASN A 60 33.08 -24.31 12.29
CA ASN A 60 31.98 -24.78 13.15
C ASN A 60 30.73 -24.08 12.61
N GLU A 61 30.19 -24.65 11.52
CA GLU A 61 28.95 -24.17 10.91
C GLU A 61 27.80 -24.22 11.91
N GLU A 62 27.01 -23.15 11.81
CA GLU A 62 25.76 -22.91 12.49
C GLU A 62 24.81 -24.10 12.31
N LEU A 63 24.66 -24.90 13.36
CA LEU A 63 23.43 -25.67 13.52
C LEU A 63 22.32 -24.67 13.91
N ALA A 64 21.78 -24.00 12.90
CA ALA A 64 20.52 -23.29 12.99
C ALA A 64 19.51 -24.27 13.60
N SER A 65 19.15 -24.02 14.86
CA SER A 65 18.00 -24.62 15.51
C SER A 65 16.76 -24.09 14.78
N LEU A 66 16.49 -24.68 13.61
CA LEU A 66 15.19 -24.65 12.98
C LEU A 66 14.24 -25.17 14.04
N ARG A 67 13.30 -24.33 14.49
CA ARG A 67 12.14 -24.81 15.24
C ARG A 67 11.63 -26.02 14.47
N PRO A 68 11.43 -27.19 15.10
CA PRO A 68 10.93 -28.35 14.37
C PRO A 68 9.65 -27.92 13.69
N ILE A 69 9.66 -27.90 12.35
CA ILE A 69 8.46 -27.68 11.57
C ILE A 69 7.58 -28.87 11.90
N SER A 70 6.60 -28.65 12.77
CA SER A 70 5.60 -29.65 13.10
C SER A 70 4.59 -29.65 11.96
N ILE A 71 4.75 -30.60 11.04
CA ILE A 71 3.75 -30.86 10.02
C ILE A 71 2.67 -31.70 10.69
N GLN A 72 1.55 -31.08 11.04
CA GLN A 72 0.36 -31.83 11.43
C GLN A 72 -0.21 -32.49 10.16
N ILE A 73 0.03 -33.79 10.02
CA ILE A 73 -0.60 -34.58 8.97
C ILE A 73 -2.08 -34.74 9.35
N PRO A 74 -3.03 -34.34 8.49
CA PRO A 74 -4.44 -34.55 8.75
C PRO A 74 -4.74 -36.02 9.00
N GLU A 75 -5.70 -36.28 9.90
CA GLU A 75 -6.20 -37.63 10.21
C GLU A 75 -6.65 -38.37 8.94
N CYS A 76 -7.16 -37.64 7.96
CA CYS A 76 -7.53 -38.15 6.65
C CYS A 76 -7.21 -37.12 5.55
N VAL A 77 -6.69 -37.62 4.41
CA VAL A 77 -6.27 -36.78 3.26
C VAL A 77 -7.18 -36.94 2.04
N LEU A 78 -8.27 -37.72 2.14
CA LEU A 78 -9.22 -37.90 1.04
C LEU A 78 -9.78 -36.55 0.59
N VAL A 79 -9.94 -36.38 -0.72
CA VAL A 79 -10.46 -35.15 -1.35
C VAL A 79 -11.93 -35.24 -1.75
N SER A 80 -12.44 -36.47 -1.81
CA SER A 80 -13.84 -36.82 -2.05
C SER A 80 -14.33 -37.71 -0.90
N PRO A 81 -15.66 -37.83 -0.70
CA PRO A 81 -16.22 -38.72 0.31
C PRO A 81 -15.65 -40.14 0.20
N ARG A 82 -15.38 -40.81 1.33
CA ARG A 82 -14.89 -42.20 1.31
C ARG A 82 -15.84 -43.16 0.59
N SER A 83 -17.13 -42.81 0.51
CA SER A 83 -18.17 -43.57 -0.19
C SER A 83 -18.01 -43.61 -1.71
N CYS A 84 -17.14 -42.77 -2.26
CA CYS A 84 -16.81 -42.73 -3.68
C CYS A 84 -15.69 -43.72 -4.07
N TYR A 85 -15.00 -44.31 -3.10
CA TYR A 85 -13.86 -45.21 -3.34
C TYR A 85 -14.31 -46.68 -3.39
N ASP A 86 -13.66 -47.44 -4.28
CA ASP A 86 -13.90 -48.87 -4.42
C ASP A 86 -13.61 -49.61 -3.11
N GLY A 87 -14.54 -50.49 -2.71
CA GLY A 87 -14.43 -51.28 -1.48
C GLY A 87 -15.00 -50.59 -0.23
N PHE A 88 -15.64 -49.41 -0.35
CA PHE A 88 -16.38 -48.82 0.76
C PHE A 88 -17.57 -49.70 1.16
N GLU A 89 -17.59 -50.11 2.43
CA GLU A 89 -18.74 -50.77 3.07
C GLU A 89 -19.40 -49.79 4.05
N PRO A 90 -20.70 -49.47 3.88
CA PRO A 90 -21.38 -48.54 4.76
C PRO A 90 -21.48 -49.11 6.18
N PRO A 91 -21.32 -48.27 7.23
CA PRO A 91 -21.27 -48.72 8.62
C PRO A 91 -22.61 -49.30 9.13
N CYS A 92 -23.70 -49.05 8.42
CA CYS A 92 -25.03 -49.59 8.68
C CYS A 92 -25.79 -49.77 7.35
N PRO A 93 -26.96 -50.46 7.33
CA PRO A 93 -27.69 -50.71 6.09
C PRO A 93 -27.97 -49.41 5.31
N ALA A 94 -27.54 -49.38 4.05
CA ALA A 94 -27.74 -48.24 3.17
C ALA A 94 -29.16 -48.24 2.59
N MET A 95 -29.82 -47.09 2.63
CA MET A 95 -31.20 -46.92 2.15
C MET A 95 -31.36 -45.60 1.37
N SER A 96 -32.34 -45.56 0.46
CA SER A 96 -32.79 -44.27 -0.08
C SER A 96 -33.42 -43.43 1.03
N GLU A 97 -33.29 -42.11 0.96
CA GLU A 97 -33.88 -41.17 1.92
C GLU A 97 -35.35 -41.47 2.26
N ARG A 98 -36.20 -41.64 1.23
CA ARG A 98 -37.63 -41.97 1.42
C ARG A 98 -37.86 -43.23 2.25
N ALA A 99 -36.99 -44.23 2.12
CA ALA A 99 -37.08 -45.47 2.87
C ALA A 99 -36.51 -45.30 4.29
N ALA A 100 -35.44 -44.52 4.46
CA ALA A 100 -34.90 -44.14 5.76
C ALA A 100 -35.93 -43.37 6.60
N LEU A 101 -36.59 -42.36 6.03
CA LEU A 101 -37.62 -41.58 6.72
C LEU A 101 -38.80 -42.45 7.19
N LYS A 102 -39.27 -43.38 6.34
CA LYS A 102 -40.34 -44.34 6.72
C LYS A 102 -39.93 -45.25 7.89
N MET A 103 -38.64 -45.57 8.02
CA MET A 103 -38.12 -46.45 9.06
C MET A 103 -37.89 -45.71 10.38
N LEU A 104 -37.35 -44.49 10.28
CA LEU A 104 -36.86 -43.69 11.40
C LEU A 104 -37.93 -42.79 12.03
N LEU A 105 -38.86 -42.25 11.24
CA LEU A 105 -39.87 -41.35 11.78
C LEU A 105 -40.99 -42.13 12.49
N PRO A 106 -41.43 -41.69 13.68
CA PRO A 106 -42.60 -42.26 14.34
C PRO A 106 -43.88 -41.94 13.55
N LYS A 107 -44.98 -42.64 13.86
CA LYS A 107 -46.31 -42.24 13.34
C LYS A 107 -46.66 -40.87 13.95
N ARG A 108 -46.93 -39.87 13.11
CA ARG A 108 -47.26 -38.50 13.52
C ARG A 108 -48.33 -38.48 14.62
N SER A 109 -48.04 -37.80 15.72
CA SER A 109 -49.03 -37.30 16.67
C SER A 109 -49.40 -35.86 16.28
N ASP A 110 -50.61 -35.40 16.59
CA ASP A 110 -51.04 -34.02 16.27
C ASP A 110 -50.33 -32.93 17.13
N GLU A 111 -49.41 -33.32 18.03
CA GLU A 111 -48.72 -32.43 18.98
C GLU A 111 -47.24 -32.12 18.62
N ASP A 112 -46.64 -32.83 17.65
CA ASP A 112 -45.22 -32.64 17.29
C ASP A 112 -45.07 -31.57 16.18
N GLU A 113 -44.63 -30.37 16.56
CA GLU A 113 -44.49 -29.23 15.64
C GLU A 113 -43.26 -29.35 14.71
N TYR A 114 -42.20 -30.08 15.13
CA TYR A 114 -40.99 -30.34 14.32
C TYR A 114 -40.37 -31.71 14.65
N LEU A 115 -39.79 -32.38 13.65
CA LEU A 115 -39.13 -33.70 13.78
C LEU A 115 -37.65 -33.61 13.38
N ASP A 116 -36.75 -33.83 14.33
CA ASP A 116 -35.31 -33.89 14.07
C ASP A 116 -34.77 -35.33 14.08
N LEU A 117 -33.93 -35.63 13.10
CA LEU A 117 -33.15 -36.86 13.00
C LEU A 117 -31.68 -36.51 13.17
N GLN A 118 -30.95 -37.31 13.94
CA GLN A 118 -29.52 -37.11 14.14
C GLN A 118 -28.74 -37.57 12.90
N LEU A 119 -27.84 -36.73 12.37
CA LEU A 119 -26.98 -37.00 11.23
C LEU A 119 -25.51 -37.05 11.68
N ASP A 120 -24.95 -38.26 11.72
CA ASP A 120 -23.57 -38.54 12.11
C ASP A 120 -22.75 -39.12 10.94
N ASP A 121 -21.43 -39.12 11.10
CA ASP A 121 -20.45 -39.63 10.14
C ASP A 121 -20.68 -39.07 8.73
N PHE A 122 -20.97 -37.77 8.69
CA PHE A 122 -21.45 -37.09 7.49
C PHE A 122 -20.34 -36.41 6.69
N THR A 123 -20.55 -36.32 5.38
CA THR A 123 -19.72 -35.54 4.45
C THR A 123 -20.62 -34.65 3.59
N VAL A 124 -20.15 -33.47 3.20
CA VAL A 124 -20.86 -32.58 2.28
C VAL A 124 -19.98 -32.26 1.08
N TYR A 125 -20.55 -32.34 -0.11
CA TYR A 125 -19.82 -32.23 -1.36
C TYR A 125 -20.72 -31.74 -2.49
N CYS A 126 -20.13 -31.23 -3.55
CA CYS A 126 -20.83 -30.89 -4.79
C CYS A 126 -20.18 -31.59 -5.98
N ASP A 127 -20.87 -31.55 -7.12
CA ASP A 127 -20.25 -31.85 -8.40
C ASP A 127 -19.91 -30.55 -9.13
N THR A 128 -18.67 -30.43 -9.58
CA THR A 128 -18.25 -29.38 -10.51
C THR A 128 -17.84 -30.00 -11.83
N ASP A 129 -17.84 -29.22 -12.92
CA ASP A 129 -17.47 -29.69 -14.25
C ASP A 129 -16.06 -30.32 -14.30
N LEU A 130 -15.15 -29.85 -13.44
CA LEU A 130 -13.76 -30.29 -13.38
C LEU A 130 -13.48 -31.32 -12.27
N TYR A 131 -14.23 -31.25 -11.17
CA TYR A 131 -14.05 -32.09 -9.99
C TYR A 131 -15.41 -32.59 -9.48
N PRO A 132 -15.84 -33.81 -9.86
CA PRO A 132 -17.01 -34.42 -9.26
C PRO A 132 -16.75 -34.78 -7.80
N GLU A 133 -17.80 -34.76 -6.98
CA GLU A 133 -17.77 -35.20 -5.59
C GLU A 133 -16.72 -34.45 -4.74
N GLU A 134 -16.54 -33.16 -5.01
CA GLU A 134 -15.62 -32.28 -4.30
C GLU A 134 -16.22 -31.86 -2.96
N MET A 135 -15.53 -32.20 -1.85
CA MET A 135 -15.99 -31.78 -0.52
C MET A 135 -15.93 -30.25 -0.35
N ARG A 136 -17.01 -29.66 0.17
CA ARG A 136 -17.18 -28.21 0.32
C ARG A 136 -17.67 -27.86 1.71
N SER A 137 -17.34 -26.66 2.17
CA SER A 137 -17.76 -26.15 3.46
C SER A 137 -19.21 -25.66 3.43
N LEU A 138 -19.96 -25.90 4.51
CA LEU A 138 -21.39 -25.60 4.61
C LEU A 138 -21.75 -24.10 4.48
N ASN A 139 -20.83 -23.19 4.82
CA ASN A 139 -21.05 -21.75 4.62
C ASN A 139 -21.12 -21.33 3.14
N GLN A 140 -20.84 -22.23 2.19
CA GLN A 140 -20.98 -21.99 0.76
C GLN A 140 -22.38 -22.33 0.22
N LEU A 141 -23.23 -22.98 1.03
CA LEU A 141 -24.58 -23.34 0.63
C LEU A 141 -25.42 -22.08 0.35
N GLY A 142 -25.90 -21.93 -0.88
CA GLY A 142 -26.85 -20.89 -1.26
C GLY A 142 -26.32 -19.45 -1.16
N THR A 143 -25.00 -19.26 -1.21
CA THR A 143 -24.39 -17.91 -1.16
C THR A 143 -24.30 -17.24 -2.53
N GLU A 144 -24.34 -18.00 -3.61
CA GLU A 144 -24.27 -17.50 -5.00
C GLU A 144 -25.38 -18.11 -5.86
N SER A 145 -25.92 -17.33 -6.80
CA SER A 145 -27.02 -17.75 -7.68
C SER A 145 -26.68 -18.93 -8.59
N ASN A 146 -25.39 -19.18 -8.83
CA ASN A 146 -24.88 -20.28 -9.65
C ASN A 146 -24.04 -21.27 -8.82
N SER A 147 -24.19 -21.27 -7.49
CA SER A 147 -23.51 -22.28 -6.67
C SER A 147 -24.03 -23.68 -7.02
N PRO A 148 -23.14 -24.70 -7.12
CA PRO A 148 -23.58 -26.05 -7.40
C PRO A 148 -24.39 -26.60 -6.24
N ASP A 149 -25.34 -27.48 -6.55
CA ASP A 149 -26.09 -28.21 -5.53
C ASP A 149 -25.13 -28.97 -4.61
N LEU A 150 -25.36 -28.85 -3.30
CA LEU A 150 -24.62 -29.59 -2.30
C LEU A 150 -25.39 -30.85 -1.92
N TYR A 151 -24.65 -31.94 -1.78
CA TYR A 151 -25.16 -33.23 -1.36
C TYR A 151 -24.50 -33.64 -0.05
N PHE A 152 -25.18 -34.49 0.72
CA PHE A 152 -24.56 -35.17 1.85
C PHE A 152 -24.69 -36.69 1.80
N ASP A 153 -23.68 -37.31 2.40
CA ASP A 153 -23.67 -38.71 2.83
C ASP A 153 -23.63 -38.74 4.34
N GLY A 154 -24.19 -39.77 4.97
CA GLY A 154 -24.04 -39.99 6.41
C GLY A 154 -25.02 -40.98 7.01
N ILE A 155 -24.99 -41.08 8.34
CA ILE A 155 -25.84 -41.97 9.14
C ILE A 155 -26.98 -41.15 9.72
N LEU A 156 -28.21 -41.45 9.30
CA LEU A 156 -29.41 -40.92 9.93
C LEU A 156 -29.82 -41.83 11.08
N SER A 157 -30.13 -41.25 12.24
CA SER A 157 -30.58 -41.99 13.40
C SER A 157 -31.72 -41.32 14.17
N ASN A 158 -32.55 -42.17 14.78
CA ASN A 158 -33.59 -41.78 15.73
C ASN A 158 -33.63 -42.82 16.86
N GLY A 159 -33.17 -42.45 18.04
CA GLY A 159 -33.00 -43.38 19.17
C GLY A 159 -32.09 -44.55 18.79
N ALA A 160 -32.61 -45.78 18.89
CA ALA A 160 -31.84 -47.00 18.62
C ALA A 160 -31.78 -47.43 17.14
N LYS A 161 -32.46 -46.72 16.23
CA LYS A 161 -32.48 -47.06 14.80
C LYS A 161 -31.53 -46.15 14.04
N SER A 162 -30.74 -46.73 13.14
CA SER A 162 -29.85 -46.00 12.25
C SER A 162 -29.80 -46.62 10.84
N THR A 163 -29.54 -45.79 9.83
CA THR A 163 -29.33 -46.20 8.44
C THR A 163 -28.41 -45.23 7.73
N TYR A 164 -27.65 -45.74 6.75
CA TYR A 164 -26.77 -44.92 5.93
C TYR A 164 -27.54 -44.39 4.73
N VAL A 165 -27.42 -43.10 4.47
CA VAL A 165 -27.94 -42.44 3.27
C VAL A 165 -26.78 -41.87 2.47
N ARG A 166 -26.95 -41.86 1.15
CA ARG A 166 -25.95 -41.37 0.21
C ARG A 166 -26.58 -40.41 -0.78
N ARG A 167 -25.85 -39.34 -1.09
CA ARG A 167 -26.13 -38.37 -2.14
C ARG A 167 -27.49 -37.70 -1.98
N ILE A 168 -27.75 -37.19 -0.78
CA ILE A 168 -28.98 -36.47 -0.47
C ILE A 168 -28.78 -34.99 -0.76
N CYS A 169 -29.59 -34.44 -1.67
CA CYS A 169 -29.52 -33.03 -2.07
C CYS A 169 -29.98 -32.12 -0.92
N ILE A 170 -29.16 -31.14 -0.56
CA ILE A 170 -29.43 -30.17 0.50
C ILE A 170 -30.22 -29.00 -0.08
N HIS A 171 -31.40 -28.77 0.48
CA HIS A 171 -32.23 -27.61 0.17
C HIS A 171 -31.82 -26.38 1.00
N THR A 172 -31.69 -26.54 2.31
CA THR A 172 -31.33 -25.45 3.21
C THR A 172 -30.57 -25.94 4.44
N MET A 173 -29.85 -25.02 5.08
CA MET A 173 -29.15 -25.25 6.34
C MET A 173 -29.60 -24.21 7.37
N PRO A 174 -30.66 -24.50 8.15
CA PRO A 174 -31.05 -23.64 9.25
C PRO A 174 -29.96 -23.64 10.33
N LEU A 175 -29.60 -22.44 10.77
CA LEU A 175 -28.79 -22.22 11.96
C LEU A 175 -29.67 -21.67 13.09
N GLY A 176 -29.58 -22.29 14.25
CA GLY A 176 -30.31 -21.89 15.45
C GLY A 176 -29.52 -20.93 16.33
N ASN A 177 -30.12 -20.59 17.47
CA ASN A 177 -29.54 -19.73 18.51
C ASN A 177 -29.25 -18.28 18.09
N TYR A 178 -29.87 -17.77 17.03
CA TYR A 178 -29.88 -16.33 16.80
C TYR A 178 -30.67 -15.59 17.88
N GLY A 179 -30.25 -14.37 18.19
CA GLY A 179 -30.88 -13.48 19.15
C GLY A 179 -30.11 -13.40 20.47
N GLN A 180 -30.15 -12.21 21.07
CA GLN A 180 -29.44 -11.92 22.34
C GLN A 180 -29.98 -12.68 23.55
N ALA A 181 -31.17 -13.30 23.44
CA ALA A 181 -31.76 -14.12 24.49
C ALA A 181 -31.05 -15.48 24.63
N SER A 182 -30.44 -16.00 23.56
CA SER A 182 -29.60 -17.20 23.60
C SER A 182 -28.13 -16.82 23.61
N LYS A 183 -27.38 -17.35 24.57
CA LYS A 183 -25.94 -17.16 24.71
C LYS A 183 -25.14 -18.40 24.31
N ASP A 184 -25.79 -19.43 23.80
CA ASP A 184 -25.16 -20.69 23.43
C ASP A 184 -24.49 -20.58 22.05
N GLN A 185 -23.40 -21.32 21.83
CA GLN A 185 -22.77 -21.44 20.51
C GLN A 185 -23.66 -22.19 19.50
N THR A 186 -23.28 -22.13 18.23
CA THR A 186 -24.06 -22.71 17.12
C THR A 186 -23.82 -24.21 16.91
N ARG A 187 -22.78 -24.80 17.52
CA ARG A 187 -22.34 -26.19 17.28
C ARG A 187 -23.47 -27.22 17.33
N ASP A 188 -24.30 -27.18 18.37
CA ASP A 188 -25.39 -28.14 18.56
C ASP A 188 -26.70 -27.69 17.91
N ASN A 189 -26.64 -26.66 17.06
CA ASN A 189 -27.78 -25.95 16.49
C ASN A 189 -27.58 -25.72 14.99
N VAL A 190 -27.05 -26.74 14.30
CA VAL A 190 -26.93 -26.80 12.84
C VAL A 190 -27.81 -27.92 12.33
N TRP A 191 -28.71 -27.59 11.41
CA TRP A 191 -29.58 -28.57 10.75
C TRP A 191 -29.42 -28.50 9.23
N LEU A 192 -29.72 -29.62 8.57
CA LEU A 192 -29.94 -29.68 7.13
C LEU A 192 -31.38 -30.06 6.85
N GLN A 193 -31.93 -29.52 5.78
CA GLN A 193 -33.17 -29.99 5.17
C GLN A 193 -32.86 -30.38 3.73
N SER A 194 -33.33 -31.54 3.32
CA SER A 194 -33.20 -32.04 1.96
C SER A 194 -34.27 -31.47 1.03
N GLU A 195 -34.03 -31.51 -0.27
CA GLU A 195 -35.03 -31.23 -1.31
C GLU A 195 -36.31 -32.09 -1.16
N LEU A 196 -36.19 -33.34 -0.74
CA LEU A 196 -37.36 -34.21 -0.50
C LEU A 196 -38.27 -33.69 0.63
N ASN A 197 -37.69 -32.94 1.57
CA ASN A 197 -38.35 -32.47 2.78
C ASN A 197 -38.63 -30.96 2.71
N ASP A 198 -38.44 -30.31 1.56
CA ASP A 198 -38.84 -28.91 1.37
C ASP A 198 -40.32 -28.74 1.71
N GLY A 199 -40.62 -27.71 2.51
CA GLY A 199 -41.96 -27.45 3.05
C GLY A 199 -42.47 -28.47 4.09
N SER A 200 -41.62 -29.38 4.58
CA SER A 200 -41.96 -30.31 5.66
C SER A 200 -41.16 -30.01 6.94
N ASP A 201 -41.72 -30.32 8.10
CA ASP A 201 -41.07 -30.07 9.40
C ASP A 201 -40.04 -31.15 9.79
N VAL A 202 -39.34 -31.73 8.81
CA VAL A 202 -38.32 -32.77 9.01
C VAL A 202 -36.93 -32.20 8.77
N TYR A 203 -36.07 -32.29 9.79
CA TYR A 203 -34.71 -31.74 9.76
C TYR A 203 -33.67 -32.78 10.19
N TYR A 204 -32.47 -32.65 9.66
CA TYR A 204 -31.31 -33.47 9.99
C TYR A 204 -30.35 -32.68 10.87
N LYS A 205 -30.33 -32.94 12.18
CA LYS A 205 -29.45 -32.29 13.14
C LYS A 205 -28.03 -32.82 12.98
N LEU A 206 -27.06 -31.95 12.73
CA LEU A 206 -25.66 -32.35 12.54
C LEU A 206 -25.02 -32.79 13.85
N GLY A 207 -24.35 -33.94 13.81
CA GLY A 207 -23.54 -34.48 14.88
C GLY A 207 -22.06 -34.55 14.53
N THR A 208 -21.52 -35.75 14.53
CA THR A 208 -20.09 -35.98 14.27
C THR A 208 -19.83 -36.02 12.76
N PRO A 209 -18.91 -35.21 12.20
CA PRO A 209 -18.54 -35.32 10.78
C PRO A 209 -17.73 -36.60 10.54
N ALA A 210 -17.72 -37.08 9.30
CA ALA A 210 -16.78 -38.12 8.88
C ALA A 210 -15.32 -37.61 8.99
N ALA A 211 -14.37 -38.53 9.15
CA ALA A 211 -12.96 -38.21 9.36
C ALA A 211 -12.37 -37.33 8.25
N GLU A 212 -12.73 -37.59 6.99
CA GLU A 212 -12.31 -36.82 5.81
C GLU A 212 -12.92 -35.41 5.74
N TYR A 213 -14.10 -35.22 6.35
CA TYR A 213 -14.87 -33.97 6.24
C TYR A 213 -14.65 -33.02 7.42
N LYS A 214 -14.06 -33.52 8.51
CA LYS A 214 -13.71 -32.76 9.72
C LYS A 214 -12.94 -31.47 9.41
N ARG A 215 -12.02 -31.49 8.44
CA ARG A 215 -11.24 -30.30 8.01
C ARG A 215 -12.06 -29.17 7.40
N PHE A 216 -13.29 -29.44 6.94
CA PHE A 216 -14.22 -28.44 6.42
C PHE A 216 -15.23 -28.04 7.51
N PHE A 217 -15.72 -29.01 8.27
CA PHE A 217 -16.74 -28.76 9.29
C PHE A 217 -16.20 -27.98 10.50
N GLU A 218 -15.00 -28.29 11.01
CA GLU A 218 -14.45 -27.59 12.18
C GLU A 218 -14.20 -26.10 11.93
N PRO A 219 -13.59 -25.67 10.80
CA PRO A 219 -13.52 -24.25 10.45
C PRO A 219 -14.89 -23.62 10.22
N PHE A 220 -15.84 -24.36 9.63
CA PHE A 220 -17.21 -23.89 9.43
C PHE A 220 -17.88 -23.52 10.76
N LEU A 221 -17.70 -24.31 11.82
CA LEU A 221 -18.29 -23.99 13.14
C LEU A 221 -17.85 -22.60 13.64
N TRP A 222 -16.59 -22.23 13.41
CA TRP A 222 -16.12 -20.89 13.76
C TRP A 222 -16.85 -19.80 12.96
N VAL A 223 -17.12 -20.04 11.66
CA VAL A 223 -17.88 -19.13 10.79
C VAL A 223 -19.37 -19.08 11.15
N ALA A 224 -19.96 -20.19 11.60
CA ALA A 224 -21.34 -20.23 12.09
C ALA A 224 -21.49 -19.39 13.37
N ASP A 225 -20.54 -19.50 14.31
CA ASP A 225 -20.50 -18.63 15.49
C ASP A 225 -20.25 -17.16 15.10
N LEU A 226 -19.40 -16.89 14.10
CA LEU A 226 -19.26 -15.54 13.54
C LEU A 226 -20.61 -15.01 13.03
N ALA A 227 -21.37 -15.82 12.30
CA ALA A 227 -22.70 -15.44 11.81
C ALA A 227 -23.65 -15.11 12.96
N LYS A 228 -23.71 -15.96 14.00
CA LYS A 228 -24.48 -15.66 15.22
C LYS A 228 -24.10 -14.31 15.80
N HIS A 229 -22.82 -14.09 16.07
CA HIS A 229 -22.35 -12.86 16.70
C HIS A 229 -22.61 -11.62 15.83
N VAL A 230 -22.42 -11.71 14.51
CA VAL A 230 -22.73 -10.64 13.57
C VAL A 230 -24.22 -10.34 13.55
N VAL A 231 -25.09 -11.35 13.43
CA VAL A 231 -26.55 -11.16 13.41
C VAL A 231 -27.04 -10.54 14.73
N ASP A 232 -26.54 -11.01 15.88
CA ASP A 232 -26.87 -10.46 17.19
C ASP A 232 -26.43 -9.00 17.32
N PHE A 233 -25.25 -8.68 16.77
CA PHE A 233 -24.70 -7.32 16.72
C PHE A 233 -25.55 -6.40 15.83
N LEU A 234 -25.89 -6.83 14.61
CA LEU A 234 -26.76 -6.09 13.71
C LEU A 234 -28.13 -5.84 14.35
N THR A 235 -28.69 -6.84 15.03
CA THR A 235 -29.96 -6.73 15.77
C THR A 235 -29.87 -5.70 16.90
N ALA A 236 -28.77 -5.74 17.68
CA ALA A 236 -28.50 -4.78 18.75
C ALA A 236 -28.47 -3.35 18.21
N MET A 237 -27.70 -3.15 17.15
CA MET A 237 -27.47 -1.84 16.54
C MET A 237 -28.75 -1.30 15.90
N HIS A 238 -29.50 -2.14 15.19
CA HIS A 238 -30.80 -1.77 14.64
C HIS A 238 -31.77 -1.31 15.73
N THR A 239 -31.86 -2.05 16.84
CA THR A 239 -32.69 -1.70 18.00
C THR A 239 -32.29 -0.34 18.58
N ASN A 240 -30.99 -0.05 18.62
CA ASN A 240 -30.44 1.23 19.06
C ASN A 240 -30.47 2.33 17.98
N ARG A 241 -31.12 2.08 16.82
CA ARG A 241 -31.19 2.98 15.66
C ARG A 241 -29.82 3.36 15.08
N GLN A 242 -28.83 2.49 15.23
CA GLN A 242 -27.50 2.62 14.66
C GLN A 242 -27.37 1.75 13.40
N ARG A 243 -26.64 2.26 12.42
CA ARG A 243 -26.38 1.57 11.15
C ARG A 243 -24.96 1.05 11.12
N VAL A 244 -24.80 -0.26 10.91
CA VAL A 244 -23.51 -0.93 10.90
C VAL A 244 -22.80 -0.77 9.55
N THR A 245 -21.51 -0.51 9.65
CA THR A 245 -20.53 -0.32 8.56
C THR A 245 -19.35 -1.27 8.81
N ILE A 246 -18.48 -1.48 7.82
CA ILE A 246 -17.29 -2.32 7.99
C ILE A 246 -16.36 -1.81 9.10
N HIS A 247 -16.37 -0.50 9.39
CA HIS A 247 -15.50 0.10 10.41
C HIS A 247 -15.85 -0.36 11.84
N HIS A 248 -17.11 -0.70 12.12
CA HIS A 248 -17.52 -1.20 13.44
C HIS A 248 -16.83 -2.54 13.77
N PHE A 249 -16.43 -3.32 12.76
CA PHE A 249 -15.72 -4.58 12.96
C PHE A 249 -14.23 -4.41 13.27
N ARG A 250 -13.71 -3.17 13.29
CA ARG A 250 -12.30 -2.92 13.62
C ARG A 250 -11.99 -3.11 15.11
N GLN A 251 -12.88 -2.66 15.99
CA GLN A 251 -12.72 -2.75 17.46
C GLN A 251 -14.05 -2.81 18.21
N GLU A 252 -15.09 -2.12 17.71
CA GLU A 252 -16.37 -1.98 18.42
C GLU A 252 -17.11 -3.32 18.53
N PHE A 253 -17.09 -4.13 17.47
CA PHE A 253 -17.68 -5.47 17.47
C PHE A 253 -17.10 -6.37 18.57
N ALA A 254 -15.76 -6.44 18.68
CA ALA A 254 -15.08 -7.25 19.69
C ALA A 254 -15.37 -6.73 21.11
N SER A 255 -15.34 -5.41 21.30
CA SER A 255 -15.67 -4.76 22.58
C SER A 255 -17.13 -5.04 22.97
N TRP A 256 -18.05 -4.93 22.02
CA TRP A 256 -19.46 -5.23 22.23
C TRP A 256 -19.67 -6.70 22.59
N LEU A 257 -18.98 -7.62 21.91
CA LEU A 257 -19.11 -9.05 22.14
C LEU A 257 -18.71 -9.42 23.57
N LEU A 258 -17.55 -8.95 24.03
CA LEU A 258 -17.09 -9.16 25.41
C LEU A 258 -18.09 -8.56 26.43
N ALA A 259 -18.58 -7.35 26.19
CA ALA A 259 -19.56 -6.72 27.06
C ALA A 259 -20.89 -7.51 27.11
N ALA A 260 -21.37 -7.98 25.96
CA ALA A 260 -22.63 -8.70 25.82
C ALA A 260 -22.63 -10.08 26.46
N TYR A 261 -21.45 -10.67 26.69
CA TYR A 261 -21.28 -11.99 27.32
C TYR A 261 -20.65 -11.93 28.72
N SER A 262 -20.23 -10.75 29.20
CA SER A 262 -19.53 -10.57 30.49
C SER A 262 -20.24 -11.14 31.73
N ALA A 263 -21.57 -11.25 31.69
CA ALA A 263 -22.39 -11.81 32.76
C ALA A 263 -23.07 -13.15 32.38
N SER A 264 -22.65 -13.76 31.27
CA SER A 264 -23.16 -15.04 30.78
C SER A 264 -22.30 -16.19 31.29
N ASP A 265 -22.94 -17.33 31.59
CA ASP A 265 -22.24 -18.58 31.91
C ASP A 265 -21.34 -19.08 30.75
N ASN A 266 -21.57 -18.61 29.52
CA ASN A 266 -20.82 -18.97 28.32
C ASN A 266 -19.71 -17.96 27.96
N PHE A 267 -19.27 -17.12 28.91
CA PHE A 267 -18.21 -16.14 28.66
C PHE A 267 -16.89 -16.81 28.21
N GLU A 268 -16.50 -17.90 28.89
CA GLU A 268 -15.29 -18.67 28.57
C GLU A 268 -15.33 -19.23 27.14
N ASP A 269 -16.49 -19.72 26.70
CA ASP A 269 -16.68 -20.25 25.35
C ASP A 269 -16.45 -19.17 24.27
N VAL A 270 -16.92 -17.95 24.51
CA VAL A 270 -16.67 -16.81 23.61
C VAL A 270 -15.20 -16.41 23.62
N GLU A 271 -14.53 -16.39 24.78
CA GLU A 271 -13.09 -16.13 24.85
C GLU A 271 -12.28 -17.19 24.08
N ILE A 272 -12.64 -18.47 24.21
CA ILE A 272 -12.04 -19.56 23.45
C ILE A 272 -12.26 -19.36 21.95
N TRP A 273 -13.48 -19.01 21.51
CA TRP A 273 -13.77 -18.73 20.10
C TRP A 273 -12.96 -17.55 19.57
N MET A 274 -12.88 -16.44 20.33
CA MET A 274 -12.08 -15.26 19.97
C MET A 274 -10.59 -15.60 19.92
N SER A 275 -10.08 -16.48 20.79
CA SER A 275 -8.66 -16.87 20.81
C SER A 275 -8.20 -17.57 19.51
N LYS A 276 -9.13 -18.21 18.78
CA LYS A 276 -8.86 -18.84 17.47
C LYS A 276 -8.60 -17.80 16.38
N TYR A 277 -9.01 -16.55 16.57
CA TYR A 277 -8.73 -15.42 15.69
C TYR A 277 -8.08 -14.28 16.51
N PRO A 278 -6.75 -14.28 16.67
CA PRO A 278 -6.05 -13.45 17.67
C PRO A 278 -6.07 -11.94 17.41
N ARG A 279 -6.80 -11.48 16.39
CA ARG A 279 -6.95 -10.07 16.04
C ARG A 279 -8.30 -9.55 16.56
N LEU A 280 -8.30 -8.35 17.10
CA LEU A 280 -9.55 -7.64 17.45
C LEU A 280 -10.24 -7.01 16.22
N ASP A 281 -9.52 -6.94 15.09
CA ASP A 281 -10.04 -6.45 13.82
C ASP A 281 -10.65 -7.60 13.00
N TYR A 282 -11.97 -7.68 13.01
CA TYR A 282 -12.78 -8.68 12.33
C TYR A 282 -13.13 -8.33 10.89
N ARG A 283 -12.70 -7.16 10.36
CA ARG A 283 -13.06 -6.73 8.99
C ARG A 283 -12.73 -7.79 7.94
N SER A 284 -11.56 -8.42 8.05
CA SER A 284 -11.16 -9.48 7.11
C SER A 284 -12.03 -10.72 7.23
N ALA A 285 -12.33 -11.19 8.45
CA ALA A 285 -13.19 -12.35 8.67
C ALA A 285 -14.62 -12.12 8.16
N VAL A 286 -15.16 -10.91 8.39
CA VAL A 286 -16.47 -10.49 7.89
C VAL A 286 -16.47 -10.41 6.37
N ASN A 287 -15.48 -9.74 5.77
CA ASN A 287 -15.39 -9.60 4.32
C ASN A 287 -15.29 -10.95 3.60
N THR A 288 -14.47 -11.87 4.11
CA THR A 288 -14.31 -13.22 3.52
C THR A 288 -15.60 -14.04 3.56
N ASN A 289 -16.46 -13.83 4.56
CA ASN A 289 -17.69 -14.59 4.74
C ASN A 289 -18.95 -13.77 4.44
N ILE A 290 -18.82 -12.61 3.78
CA ILE A 290 -19.89 -11.60 3.72
C ILE A 290 -21.18 -12.11 3.06
N ALA A 291 -21.07 -12.96 2.04
CA ALA A 291 -22.23 -13.54 1.35
C ALA A 291 -23.04 -14.44 2.30
N PHE A 292 -22.34 -15.31 3.05
CA PHE A 292 -22.94 -16.15 4.08
C PHE A 292 -23.57 -15.31 5.20
N LEU A 293 -22.84 -14.32 5.73
CA LEU A 293 -23.33 -13.43 6.78
C LEU A 293 -24.59 -12.67 6.35
N ARG A 294 -24.66 -12.21 5.10
CA ARG A 294 -25.84 -11.53 4.55
C ARG A 294 -27.03 -12.49 4.48
N LYS A 295 -26.82 -13.71 3.97
CA LYS A 295 -27.85 -14.75 3.89
C LYS A 295 -28.46 -15.03 5.27
N GLU A 296 -27.61 -15.29 6.26
CA GLU A 296 -28.05 -15.55 7.65
C GLU A 296 -28.75 -14.35 8.28
N SER A 297 -28.25 -13.13 8.04
CA SER A 297 -28.89 -11.90 8.53
C SER A 297 -30.29 -11.70 7.94
N ILE A 298 -30.47 -11.99 6.65
CA ILE A 298 -31.79 -11.93 6.01
C ILE A 298 -32.72 -12.98 6.60
N GLY A 299 -32.24 -14.22 6.79
CA GLY A 299 -33.01 -15.30 7.38
C GLY A 299 -33.48 -14.99 8.80
N ALA A 300 -32.60 -14.45 9.64
CA ALA A 300 -32.89 -14.18 11.06
C ALA A 300 -33.69 -12.89 11.29
N MET A 301 -33.43 -11.83 10.51
CA MET A 301 -33.94 -10.48 10.78
C MET A 301 -34.99 -10.00 9.76
N GLY A 302 -35.11 -10.69 8.64
CA GLY A 302 -35.86 -10.27 7.45
C GLY A 302 -35.11 -9.24 6.59
N HIS A 303 -35.44 -9.23 5.30
CA HIS A 303 -34.80 -8.37 4.28
C HIS A 303 -34.70 -6.89 4.68
N LYS A 304 -35.82 -6.28 5.09
CA LYS A 304 -35.87 -4.83 5.38
C LYS A 304 -34.93 -4.43 6.53
N THR A 305 -34.81 -5.28 7.54
CA THR A 305 -33.98 -5.02 8.72
C THR A 305 -32.51 -5.26 8.38
N ALA A 306 -32.20 -6.38 7.73
CA ALA A 306 -30.83 -6.72 7.35
C ALA A 306 -30.25 -5.71 6.36
N ASP A 307 -30.96 -5.39 5.28
CA ASP A 307 -30.46 -4.52 4.19
C ASP A 307 -30.42 -3.02 4.57
N CYS A 308 -30.86 -2.63 5.78
CA CYS A 308 -30.77 -1.24 6.23
C CYS A 308 -29.33 -0.80 6.58
N HIS A 309 -28.43 -1.77 6.78
CA HIS A 309 -27.04 -1.55 7.16
C HIS A 309 -26.15 -1.26 5.94
N PRO A 310 -25.39 -0.15 5.91
CA PRO A 310 -24.45 0.16 4.83
C PRO A 310 -23.37 -0.89 4.59
N LEU A 311 -23.08 -1.74 5.57
CA LEU A 311 -22.14 -2.86 5.47
C LEU A 311 -22.21 -3.60 4.13
N TRP A 312 -23.41 -3.96 3.68
CA TRP A 312 -23.57 -4.72 2.44
C TRP A 312 -23.17 -3.91 1.20
N ASN A 313 -23.50 -2.62 1.16
CA ASN A 313 -23.09 -1.73 0.07
C ASN A 313 -21.59 -1.44 0.09
N GLU A 314 -20.96 -1.50 1.26
CA GLU A 314 -19.52 -1.22 1.43
C GLU A 314 -18.64 -2.37 0.94
N VAL A 315 -18.98 -3.62 1.26
CA VAL A 315 -18.08 -4.77 1.05
C VAL A 315 -18.66 -5.94 0.26
N PHE A 316 -19.98 -6.00 0.06
CA PHE A 316 -20.61 -7.06 -0.74
C PHE A 316 -21.00 -6.55 -2.14
N LEU A 317 -21.76 -5.47 -2.21
CA LEU A 317 -22.31 -4.92 -3.45
C LEU A 317 -21.42 -3.86 -4.09
N PHE A 318 -20.54 -3.21 -3.32
CA PHE A 318 -19.69 -2.10 -3.79
C PHE A 318 -20.50 -0.94 -4.42
N GLN A 319 -21.57 -0.55 -3.73
CA GLN A 319 -22.55 0.46 -4.18
C GLN A 319 -22.66 1.65 -3.23
N GLN A 320 -21.79 1.75 -2.23
CA GLN A 320 -21.82 2.83 -1.24
C GLN A 320 -21.45 4.19 -1.85
N TYR A 321 -20.62 4.20 -2.89
CA TYR A 321 -20.19 5.40 -3.60
C TYR A 321 -20.83 5.45 -4.99
N ILE A 322 -21.39 6.61 -5.33
CA ILE A 322 -22.08 6.82 -6.60
C ILE A 322 -21.03 7.01 -7.69
N PRO A 323 -20.97 6.16 -8.72
CA PRO A 323 -20.06 6.38 -9.83
C PRO A 323 -20.46 7.64 -10.60
N TYR A 324 -19.46 8.44 -10.94
CA TYR A 324 -19.61 9.58 -11.82
C TYR A 324 -19.49 9.12 -13.26
N TYR A 325 -20.61 9.10 -13.97
CA TYR A 325 -20.64 8.81 -15.41
C TYR A 325 -20.80 10.12 -16.18
N SER A 326 -19.72 10.55 -16.82
CA SER A 326 -19.80 11.58 -17.85
C SER A 326 -20.62 11.09 -19.04
N HIS A 327 -21.51 11.95 -19.56
CA HIS A 327 -22.27 11.67 -20.78
C HIS A 327 -21.42 11.94 -22.04
N ALA A 328 -20.18 12.38 -21.90
CA ALA A 328 -19.29 12.65 -23.02
C ALA A 328 -18.66 11.34 -23.49
N ALA A 329 -19.05 10.89 -24.69
CA ALA A 329 -18.50 9.69 -25.34
C ALA A 329 -17.01 9.81 -25.75
N ASN A 330 -16.37 10.96 -25.50
CA ASN A 330 -14.99 11.22 -25.88
C ASN A 330 -14.04 10.98 -24.69
N TYR A 331 -13.24 9.93 -24.80
CA TYR A 331 -12.13 9.57 -23.91
C TYR A 331 -10.89 10.46 -24.15
N THR A 332 -11.06 11.78 -24.10
CA THR A 332 -9.96 12.75 -24.20
C THR A 332 -9.41 13.08 -22.82
N THR A 333 -8.09 13.21 -22.73
CA THR A 333 -7.40 13.61 -21.51
C THR A 333 -7.61 15.10 -21.28
N VAL A 334 -8.15 15.45 -20.12
CA VAL A 334 -8.47 16.83 -19.76
C VAL A 334 -7.25 17.47 -19.12
N VAL A 335 -6.75 18.52 -19.75
CA VAL A 335 -5.53 19.21 -19.33
C VAL A 335 -5.76 20.70 -19.17
N THR A 336 -4.84 21.35 -18.46
CA THR A 336 -4.78 22.83 -18.47
C THR A 336 -4.22 23.32 -19.79
N ARG A 337 -4.50 24.59 -20.14
CA ARG A 337 -3.94 25.24 -21.33
C ARG A 337 -2.41 25.09 -21.43
N TYR A 338 -1.71 25.26 -20.32
CA TYR A 338 -0.25 25.14 -20.25
C TYR A 338 0.23 23.74 -20.68
N ILE A 339 -0.36 22.69 -20.13
CA ILE A 339 -0.01 21.31 -20.45
C ILE A 339 -0.37 21.00 -21.92
N HIS A 340 -1.53 21.44 -22.38
CA HIS A 340 -1.90 21.30 -23.79
C HIS A 340 -0.84 21.93 -24.72
N ASP A 341 -0.45 23.18 -24.48
CA ASP A 341 0.51 23.89 -25.34
C ASP A 341 1.92 23.26 -25.31
N CYS A 342 2.27 22.56 -24.22
CA CYS A 342 3.48 21.75 -24.11
C CYS A 342 3.40 20.49 -24.98
N PHE A 343 2.28 19.77 -25.02
CA PHE A 343 2.23 18.40 -25.57
C PHE A 343 1.36 18.22 -26.83
N CYS A 344 0.56 19.21 -27.22
CA CYS A 344 -0.39 19.10 -28.35
C CYS A 344 0.25 18.83 -29.72
N HIS A 345 1.55 19.09 -29.84
CA HIS A 345 2.34 18.86 -31.04
C HIS A 345 2.80 17.40 -31.20
N LEU A 346 2.69 16.59 -30.14
CA LEU A 346 3.05 15.17 -30.17
C LEU A 346 1.95 14.32 -30.84
N PRO A 347 2.22 13.07 -31.27
CA PRO A 347 1.23 12.24 -31.97
C PRO A 347 -0.09 12.04 -31.21
N PHE A 348 -0.06 12.07 -29.88
CA PHE A 348 -1.24 11.94 -29.02
C PHE A 348 -1.95 13.28 -28.74
N GLY A 349 -1.45 14.41 -29.24
CA GLY A 349 -1.98 15.74 -28.94
C GLY A 349 -3.46 15.92 -29.29
N LYS A 350 -3.95 15.21 -30.33
CA LYS A 350 -5.37 15.17 -30.71
C LYS A 350 -6.30 14.52 -29.66
N HIS A 351 -5.73 13.85 -28.66
CA HIS A 351 -6.46 13.26 -27.54
C HIS A 351 -6.44 14.15 -26.29
N LEU A 352 -5.82 15.33 -26.36
CA LEU A 352 -5.80 16.31 -25.27
C LEU A 352 -6.91 17.33 -25.49
N ASP A 353 -7.83 17.42 -24.54
CA ASP A 353 -8.80 18.51 -24.47
C ASP A 353 -8.37 19.46 -23.36
N TRP A 354 -8.25 20.74 -23.68
CA TRP A 354 -7.91 21.75 -22.68
C TRP A 354 -9.17 22.50 -22.25
N VAL A 355 -9.22 22.82 -20.96
CA VAL A 355 -10.33 23.56 -20.37
C VAL A 355 -9.77 24.74 -19.59
N ASP A 356 -10.45 25.89 -19.73
CA ASP A 356 -10.11 27.10 -19.00
C ASP A 356 -10.54 26.99 -17.54
N PHE A 357 -9.70 27.50 -16.62
CA PHE A 357 -10.09 27.61 -15.23
C PHE A 357 -11.33 28.51 -15.08
N GLY A 358 -12.31 28.05 -14.30
CA GLY A 358 -13.44 28.82 -13.83
C GLY A 358 -13.00 30.00 -12.96
N ALA A 359 -13.90 30.98 -12.79
CA ALA A 359 -13.59 32.23 -12.10
C ALA A 359 -13.09 32.01 -10.65
N ASN A 360 -13.66 31.03 -9.94
CA ASN A 360 -13.27 30.71 -8.57
C ASN A 360 -11.85 30.10 -8.51
N THR A 361 -11.57 29.12 -9.38
CA THR A 361 -10.26 28.47 -9.49
C THR A 361 -9.16 29.48 -9.87
N LYS A 362 -9.45 30.39 -10.82
CA LYS A 362 -8.55 31.50 -11.19
C LYS A 362 -8.23 32.38 -9.97
N ARG A 363 -9.25 32.76 -9.19
CA ARG A 363 -9.06 33.55 -7.96
C ARG A 363 -8.19 32.82 -6.94
N LEU A 364 -8.51 31.57 -6.62
CA LEU A 364 -7.76 30.76 -5.66
C LEU A 364 -6.29 30.60 -6.06
N ARG A 365 -6.04 30.38 -7.36
CA ARG A 365 -4.69 30.30 -7.92
C ARG A 365 -3.94 31.62 -7.77
N SER A 366 -4.53 32.75 -8.12
CA SER A 366 -3.90 34.07 -7.96
C SER A 366 -3.62 34.41 -6.50
N ASP A 367 -4.54 34.08 -5.59
CA ASP A 367 -4.37 34.25 -4.15
C ASP A 367 -3.26 33.34 -3.59
N LEU A 368 -3.03 32.17 -4.18
CA LEU A 368 -1.93 31.28 -3.81
C LEU A 368 -0.59 31.80 -4.32
N ILE A 369 -0.51 32.18 -5.59
CA ILE A 369 0.71 32.72 -6.21
C ILE A 369 1.18 33.95 -5.44
N SER A 370 0.29 34.89 -5.13
CA SER A 370 0.65 36.10 -4.37
C SER A 370 1.20 35.84 -2.98
N ARG A 371 0.85 34.71 -2.34
CA ARG A 371 1.38 34.28 -1.04
C ARG A 371 2.71 33.53 -1.13
N LEU A 372 2.98 32.90 -2.28
CA LEU A 372 4.15 32.03 -2.47
C LEU A 372 5.30 32.70 -3.21
N THR A 373 5.09 33.83 -3.89
CA THR A 373 6.16 34.57 -4.56
C THR A 373 7.24 34.94 -3.54
N PRO A 374 8.46 34.36 -3.64
CA PRO A 374 9.57 34.75 -2.77
C PRO A 374 9.92 36.22 -3.02
N PRO A 375 10.49 36.94 -2.04
CA PRO A 375 11.17 38.19 -2.36
C PRO A 375 12.23 37.88 -3.42
N VAL A 376 12.25 38.68 -4.49
CA VAL A 376 13.30 38.65 -5.52
C VAL A 376 14.65 38.57 -4.80
N LEU A 377 15.51 37.60 -5.17
CA LEU A 377 16.83 37.49 -4.57
C LEU A 377 17.61 38.74 -4.92
N THR A 378 17.69 39.69 -3.98
CA THR A 378 18.39 40.95 -4.16
C THR A 378 19.89 40.68 -4.12
N ILE A 379 20.45 40.29 -5.27
CA ILE A 379 21.89 40.38 -5.48
C ILE A 379 22.20 41.88 -5.59
N ALA A 380 23.24 42.34 -4.87
CA ALA A 380 23.66 43.73 -4.96
C ALA A 380 23.86 44.11 -6.44
N PRO A 381 23.23 45.19 -6.93
CA PRO A 381 23.32 45.55 -8.33
C PRO A 381 24.76 45.94 -8.68
N CYS A 382 25.43 45.10 -9.46
CA CYS A 382 26.48 45.58 -10.34
C CYS A 382 25.81 46.45 -11.42
N SER A 383 26.30 47.68 -11.57
CA SER A 383 25.63 48.78 -12.26
C SER A 383 25.43 48.51 -13.77
N PRO A 384 24.30 48.89 -14.39
CA PRO A 384 24.22 49.02 -15.86
C PRO A 384 24.83 50.38 -16.27
N PRO A 385 25.31 50.59 -17.52
CA PRO A 385 24.88 49.94 -18.77
C PRO A 385 26.02 49.31 -19.60
N MET A 386 25.63 48.49 -20.59
CA MET A 386 26.44 47.99 -21.74
C MET A 386 27.94 48.16 -21.56
N SER A 387 28.55 47.26 -20.80
CA SER A 387 29.99 47.17 -20.74
C SER A 387 30.49 46.81 -22.14
N PRO A 388 31.32 47.63 -22.83
CA PRO A 388 32.21 47.04 -23.81
C PRO A 388 32.95 45.88 -23.11
N THR A 389 33.20 44.79 -23.84
CA THR A 389 33.88 43.55 -23.40
C THR A 389 35.02 43.76 -22.39
N ASN A 390 35.68 44.92 -22.44
CA ASN A 390 36.71 45.39 -21.53
C ASN A 390 36.36 45.48 -20.01
N LYS A 391 35.11 45.30 -19.55
CA LYS A 391 34.71 45.38 -18.13
C LYS A 391 33.91 44.17 -17.61
N ILE A 392 34.29 42.96 -17.97
CA ILE A 392 33.72 41.74 -17.38
C ILE A 392 34.29 41.54 -15.97
N GLY A 393 33.42 41.29 -14.98
CA GLY A 393 33.77 41.04 -13.59
C GLY A 393 32.95 39.93 -12.92
N PRO A 394 33.27 39.56 -11.67
CA PRO A 394 32.51 38.56 -10.92
C PRO A 394 31.03 38.93 -10.79
N GLY A 395 30.15 37.97 -11.06
CA GLY A 395 28.70 38.13 -11.08
C GLY A 395 28.11 38.44 -12.45
N ASP A 396 28.92 38.80 -13.44
CA ASP A 396 28.46 38.96 -14.82
C ASP A 396 28.18 37.60 -15.46
N THR A 397 27.17 37.55 -16.34
CA THR A 397 26.91 36.37 -17.19
C THR A 397 27.50 36.61 -18.57
N ILE A 398 28.32 35.68 -19.02
CA ILE A 398 28.98 35.73 -20.33
C ILE A 398 28.56 34.54 -21.20
N SER A 399 28.77 34.66 -22.50
CA SER A 399 28.69 33.52 -23.42
C SER A 399 29.98 33.30 -24.19
N THR A 400 30.20 32.07 -24.63
CA THR A 400 31.27 31.69 -25.55
C THR A 400 30.71 30.79 -26.65
N THR A 401 31.40 30.68 -27.77
CA THR A 401 31.04 29.73 -28.83
C THR A 401 31.15 28.30 -28.33
N ARG A 402 30.21 27.45 -28.74
CA ARG A 402 30.24 26.04 -28.41
C ARG A 402 31.45 25.34 -29.01
N ASP A 403 31.95 24.38 -28.26
CA ASP A 403 32.98 23.45 -28.72
C ASP A 403 32.52 22.68 -29.96
N THR A 404 33.39 22.61 -30.98
CA THR A 404 33.12 21.88 -32.23
C THR A 404 33.61 20.44 -32.15
N ALA A 405 33.19 19.53 -33.03
CA ALA A 405 33.71 18.15 -33.08
C ALA A 405 35.25 18.09 -33.17
N ASP A 406 35.87 19.13 -33.74
CA ASP A 406 37.31 19.27 -33.89
C ASP A 406 38.04 19.65 -32.59
N SER A 407 37.31 20.13 -31.58
CA SER A 407 37.83 20.42 -30.23
C SER A 407 37.96 19.17 -29.35
N GLY A 408 37.52 18.01 -29.84
CA GLY A 408 37.64 16.73 -29.13
C GLY A 408 36.63 16.52 -28.01
N THR A 409 35.57 17.34 -27.94
CA THR A 409 34.54 17.20 -26.91
C THR A 409 33.58 16.04 -27.20
N VAL A 410 33.13 15.40 -26.12
CA VAL A 410 32.14 14.31 -26.15
C VAL A 410 30.70 14.81 -26.12
N TRP A 411 30.50 16.13 -26.09
CA TRP A 411 29.18 16.76 -26.03
C TRP A 411 28.51 16.72 -27.41
N GLY A 412 27.60 15.77 -27.59
CA GLY A 412 26.86 15.57 -28.83
C GLY A 412 25.89 16.73 -29.14
N LYS A 413 25.74 17.03 -30.44
CA LYS A 413 24.78 18.01 -30.96
C LYS A 413 23.41 17.36 -31.16
N GLU A 414 22.36 17.89 -30.53
CA GLU A 414 20.97 17.54 -30.84
C GLU A 414 20.20 18.79 -31.25
N ASP A 415 19.69 18.82 -32.49
CA ASP A 415 18.94 19.96 -33.05
C ASP A 415 17.54 20.06 -32.41
N ALA A 416 17.36 20.95 -31.43
CA ALA A 416 16.05 21.26 -30.88
C ALA A 416 15.29 22.24 -31.80
N ARG A 417 14.00 21.97 -32.06
CA ARG A 417 13.18 22.71 -33.04
C ARG A 417 13.01 24.22 -32.77
N ASP A 418 13.25 24.67 -31.53
CA ASP A 418 12.95 26.03 -31.08
C ASP A 418 14.12 26.70 -30.33
N ASP A 419 15.35 26.19 -30.46
CA ASP A 419 16.53 26.74 -29.78
C ASP A 419 17.24 27.79 -30.64
N GLN A 420 17.18 29.05 -30.21
CA GLN A 420 17.80 30.19 -30.91
C GLN A 420 19.27 30.42 -30.53
N HIS A 421 19.81 29.65 -29.58
CA HIS A 421 21.15 29.82 -29.03
C HIS A 421 22.02 28.56 -29.14
N ASP A 422 21.68 27.60 -30.02
CA ASP A 422 22.35 26.29 -30.23
C ASP A 422 23.88 26.36 -30.11
N ASP A 423 24.48 27.41 -30.70
CA ASP A 423 25.92 27.60 -30.84
C ASP A 423 26.62 28.28 -29.64
N LEU A 424 25.94 28.51 -28.51
CA LEU A 424 26.50 29.24 -27.36
C LEU A 424 26.50 28.43 -26.05
N TRP A 425 27.62 28.52 -25.33
CA TRP A 425 27.69 28.21 -23.90
C TRP A 425 27.48 29.48 -23.08
N PHE A 426 26.79 29.37 -21.94
CA PHE A 426 26.58 30.48 -21.01
C PHE A 426 27.27 30.18 -19.67
N ALA A 427 27.86 31.20 -19.05
CA ALA A 427 28.59 31.03 -17.81
C ALA A 427 28.48 32.25 -16.88
N LEU A 428 28.42 32.01 -15.57
CA LEU A 428 28.45 33.03 -14.51
C LEU A 428 29.88 33.21 -14.03
N VAL A 429 30.43 34.42 -14.20
CA VAL A 429 31.81 34.74 -13.80
C VAL A 429 31.96 34.72 -12.28
N GLN A 430 32.91 33.92 -11.80
CA GLN A 430 33.26 33.80 -10.38
C GLN A 430 34.48 34.63 -10.03
N ASN A 431 35.48 34.63 -10.91
CA ASN A 431 36.75 35.30 -10.70
C ASN A 431 37.38 35.71 -12.03
N VAL A 432 38.24 36.72 -11.99
CA VAL A 432 38.99 37.24 -13.14
C VAL A 432 40.47 37.26 -12.78
N SER A 433 41.28 36.56 -13.55
CA SER A 433 42.74 36.56 -13.40
C SER A 433 43.42 36.85 -14.73
N ILE A 434 44.75 36.97 -14.72
CA ILE A 434 45.56 37.22 -15.91
C ILE A 434 46.45 36.01 -16.14
N ASP A 435 46.42 35.45 -17.35
CA ASP A 435 47.26 34.31 -17.74
C ASP A 435 48.74 34.71 -17.94
N SER A 436 49.59 33.73 -18.25
CA SER A 436 51.01 33.96 -18.52
C SER A 436 51.29 34.82 -19.76
N GLU A 437 50.31 34.96 -20.65
CA GLU A 437 50.39 35.75 -21.89
C GLU A 437 49.88 37.19 -21.69
N GLY A 438 49.41 37.53 -20.49
CA GLY A 438 48.88 38.84 -20.15
C GLY A 438 47.41 39.05 -20.54
N GLN A 439 46.69 37.99 -20.92
CA GLN A 439 45.26 38.06 -21.23
C GLN A 439 44.40 37.78 -20.01
N LYS A 440 43.21 38.37 -19.94
CA LYS A 440 42.25 38.04 -18.89
C LYS A 440 41.65 36.66 -19.14
N VAL A 441 41.56 35.89 -18.07
CA VAL A 441 40.89 34.58 -18.05
C VAL A 441 39.85 34.55 -16.94
N PHE A 442 38.77 33.81 -17.20
CA PHE A 442 37.60 33.75 -16.32
C PHE A 442 37.43 32.37 -15.71
N GLU A 443 37.26 32.35 -14.39
CA GLU A 443 36.73 31.18 -13.68
C GLU A 443 35.22 31.33 -13.59
N VAL A 444 34.47 30.28 -13.90
CA VAL A 444 33.02 30.37 -14.10
C VAL A 444 32.26 29.21 -13.46
N ILE A 445 30.97 29.42 -13.27
CA ILE A 445 29.96 28.37 -13.11
C ILE A 445 29.18 28.30 -14.42
N TRP A 446 29.03 27.11 -14.98
CA TRP A 446 28.31 26.90 -16.23
C TRP A 446 26.79 26.99 -16.01
N TYR A 447 26.09 27.57 -16.98
CA TYR A 447 24.65 27.42 -17.11
C TYR A 447 24.32 26.26 -18.05
N TYR A 448 23.18 25.65 -17.81
CA TYR A 448 22.55 24.69 -18.70
C TYR A 448 21.25 25.28 -19.25
N ARG A 449 21.05 25.13 -20.55
CA ARG A 449 19.77 25.38 -21.22
C ARG A 449 18.89 24.14 -21.12
N PRO A 450 17.57 24.26 -21.35
CA PRO A 450 16.68 23.10 -21.34
C PRO A 450 17.18 21.93 -22.21
N VAL A 451 17.66 22.20 -23.42
CA VAL A 451 18.18 21.17 -24.33
C VAL A 451 19.43 20.44 -23.81
N GLU A 452 20.18 21.05 -22.89
CA GLU A 452 21.39 20.49 -22.30
C GLU A 452 21.11 19.68 -21.02
N THR A 453 19.86 19.67 -20.57
CA THR A 453 19.39 18.90 -19.40
C THR A 453 18.60 17.66 -19.83
N LEU A 454 18.00 16.95 -18.86
CA LEU A 454 17.05 15.87 -19.15
C LEU A 454 15.82 16.31 -19.98
N CYS A 455 15.54 17.62 -20.12
CA CYS A 455 14.50 18.05 -21.05
C CYS A 455 14.85 17.71 -22.51
N GLY A 456 16.14 17.72 -22.88
CA GLY A 456 16.62 17.38 -24.22
C GLY A 456 15.86 18.13 -25.32
N VAL A 457 15.55 17.43 -26.42
CA VAL A 457 14.81 17.99 -27.57
C VAL A 457 13.29 18.15 -27.35
N MET A 458 12.79 17.91 -26.13
CA MET A 458 11.37 18.14 -25.83
C MET A 458 11.05 19.63 -25.87
N LYS A 459 9.83 19.97 -26.31
CA LYS A 459 9.36 21.36 -26.32
C LYS A 459 9.33 21.92 -24.90
N TYR A 460 10.22 22.87 -24.62
CA TYR A 460 10.24 23.61 -23.37
C TYR A 460 9.56 24.99 -23.54
N PRO A 461 8.70 25.44 -22.62
CA PRO A 461 7.89 26.64 -22.85
C PRO A 461 8.66 27.96 -22.86
N TRP A 462 9.87 28.00 -22.28
CA TRP A 462 10.62 29.23 -22.05
C TRP A 462 12.03 29.12 -22.65
N SER A 463 12.21 29.67 -23.85
CA SER A 463 13.51 29.69 -24.53
C SER A 463 14.55 30.60 -23.86
N ASN A 464 14.10 31.48 -22.97
CA ASN A 464 14.92 32.43 -22.22
C ASN A 464 15.17 32.02 -20.75
N GLU A 465 14.88 30.77 -20.38
CA GLU A 465 15.23 30.23 -19.05
C GLU A 465 16.62 29.58 -19.09
N LEU A 466 17.48 29.98 -18.16
CA LEU A 466 18.77 29.33 -17.89
C LEU A 466 18.73 28.63 -16.53
N PHE A 467 19.40 27.49 -16.43
CA PHE A 467 19.63 26.78 -15.17
C PHE A 467 21.07 26.93 -14.75
N LEU A 468 21.32 27.62 -13.63
CA LEU A 468 22.68 27.63 -13.04
C LEU A 468 23.04 26.20 -12.63
N SER A 469 24.30 25.77 -12.70
CA SER A 469 24.68 24.42 -12.28
C SER A 469 25.66 24.38 -11.11
N ASP A 470 25.94 23.18 -10.62
CA ASP A 470 27.08 22.88 -9.74
C ASP A 470 28.38 22.61 -10.52
N HIS A 471 28.34 22.69 -11.85
CA HIS A 471 29.52 22.53 -12.71
C HIS A 471 30.29 23.85 -12.83
N CYS A 472 31.54 23.84 -12.36
CA CYS A 472 32.42 25.00 -12.42
C CYS A 472 33.73 24.69 -13.16
N SER A 473 34.34 25.72 -13.73
CA SER A 473 35.58 25.56 -14.47
C SER A 473 36.82 25.39 -13.60
N CYS A 474 36.73 25.35 -12.26
CA CYS A 474 37.91 25.37 -11.37
C CYS A 474 38.94 24.26 -11.67
N GLU A 475 38.48 23.04 -11.95
CA GLU A 475 39.35 21.89 -12.25
C GLU A 475 39.69 21.74 -13.75
N GLU A 476 39.13 22.59 -14.61
CA GLU A 476 39.43 22.58 -16.05
C GLU A 476 40.81 23.18 -16.32
N ASP A 477 41.63 22.53 -17.16
CA ASP A 477 42.98 23.02 -17.50
C ASP A 477 42.95 24.31 -18.33
N ALA A 478 41.96 24.44 -19.21
CA ALA A 478 41.75 25.63 -20.04
C ALA A 478 40.65 26.49 -19.43
N LYS A 479 40.94 27.77 -19.21
CA LYS A 479 39.95 28.77 -18.76
C LYS A 479 39.52 29.64 -19.94
N ILE A 480 38.30 30.17 -19.90
CA ILE A 480 37.77 31.05 -20.94
C ILE A 480 38.60 32.34 -20.99
N ARG A 481 39.12 32.67 -22.16
CA ARG A 481 39.88 33.91 -22.41
C ARG A 481 38.97 35.07 -22.81
N GLU A 482 39.42 36.31 -22.63
CA GLU A 482 38.65 37.52 -23.02
C GLU A 482 38.32 37.59 -24.52
N ASP A 483 39.15 37.01 -25.39
CA ASP A 483 38.91 36.94 -26.83
C ASP A 483 37.94 35.81 -27.25
N GLU A 484 37.66 34.85 -26.36
CA GLU A 484 36.69 33.77 -26.55
C GLU A 484 35.26 34.17 -26.12
N VAL A 485 35.10 35.32 -25.47
CA VAL A 485 33.79 35.81 -25.01
C VAL A 485 32.99 36.40 -26.16
N SER A 486 31.86 35.77 -26.47
CA SER A 486 30.91 36.17 -27.51
C SER A 486 29.97 37.29 -27.06
N GLY A 487 29.63 37.36 -25.77
CA GLY A 487 28.68 38.34 -25.25
C GLY A 487 28.59 38.40 -23.73
N VAL A 488 28.00 39.48 -23.21
CA VAL A 488 27.63 39.68 -21.81
C VAL A 488 26.11 39.85 -21.74
N HIS A 489 25.45 39.09 -20.86
CA HIS A 489 24.00 38.90 -20.86
C HIS A 489 23.34 39.36 -19.56
N GLU A 490 22.11 39.86 -19.66
CA GLU A 490 21.32 40.25 -18.50
C GLU A 490 20.42 39.11 -18.02
N VAL A 491 20.67 38.63 -16.79
CA VAL A 491 19.87 37.55 -16.18
C VAL A 491 19.08 38.06 -14.98
N GLU A 492 17.79 37.69 -14.88
CA GLU A 492 16.95 37.93 -13.71
C GLU A 492 16.94 36.70 -12.79
N PHE A 493 17.64 36.79 -11.66
CA PHE A 493 17.73 35.70 -10.70
C PHE A 493 16.50 35.62 -9.79
N GLY A 494 15.88 34.44 -9.71
CA GLY A 494 14.57 34.26 -9.10
C GLY A 494 13.42 34.89 -9.90
N GLY A 495 13.70 35.35 -11.13
CA GLY A 495 12.74 36.03 -11.99
C GLY A 495 11.66 35.09 -12.56
N PRO A 496 10.50 35.65 -12.96
CA PRO A 496 9.45 34.91 -13.63
C PRO A 496 9.71 34.84 -15.16
N PRO A 497 8.95 33.99 -15.89
CA PRO A 497 9.12 33.88 -17.34
C PRO A 497 8.75 35.12 -18.16
N ASP A 498 8.00 36.07 -17.60
CA ASP A 498 7.64 37.36 -18.20
C ASP A 498 8.64 38.48 -17.87
N THR A 499 9.88 38.12 -17.53
CA THR A 499 10.99 39.05 -17.30
C THR A 499 11.18 40.03 -18.46
N LEU A 500 11.61 41.25 -18.13
CA LEU A 500 12.06 42.25 -19.11
C LEU A 500 13.55 42.12 -19.46
N LYS A 501 14.29 41.26 -18.74
CA LYS A 501 15.70 40.97 -19.04
C LYS A 501 15.82 39.95 -20.17
N GLU A 502 17.05 39.76 -20.66
CA GLU A 502 17.32 38.79 -21.73
C GLU A 502 17.01 37.36 -21.28
N PHE A 503 17.46 36.98 -20.08
CA PHE A 503 17.22 35.67 -19.49
C PHE A 503 16.67 35.78 -18.06
N PHE A 504 16.09 34.69 -17.58
CA PHE A 504 15.83 34.49 -16.15
C PHE A 504 16.38 33.14 -15.68
N CYS A 505 16.69 33.06 -14.38
CA CYS A 505 17.19 31.85 -13.75
C CYS A 505 16.60 31.72 -12.35
N ARG A 506 15.79 30.69 -12.10
CA ARG A 506 15.12 30.45 -10.80
C ARG A 506 15.42 29.07 -10.21
N GLN A 507 16.12 28.22 -10.95
CA GLN A 507 16.51 26.88 -10.53
C GLN A 507 18.00 26.65 -10.75
N THR A 508 18.54 25.70 -9.98
CA THR A 508 19.89 25.17 -10.19
C THR A 508 19.77 23.72 -10.63
N TYR A 509 20.49 23.34 -11.68
CA TYR A 509 20.60 21.96 -12.17
C TYR A 509 21.82 21.29 -11.53
N LEU A 510 21.58 20.24 -10.75
CA LEU A 510 22.61 19.41 -10.14
C LEU A 510 23.00 18.32 -11.13
N VAL A 511 24.21 18.37 -11.68
CA VAL A 511 24.60 17.56 -12.84
C VAL A 511 24.66 16.08 -12.50
N ASP A 512 25.27 15.72 -11.37
CA ASP A 512 25.43 14.33 -10.93
C ASP A 512 24.09 13.71 -10.51
N ASP A 513 23.25 14.48 -9.79
CA ASP A 513 21.92 14.05 -9.35
C ASP A 513 20.87 14.10 -10.47
N ARG A 514 21.19 14.77 -11.59
CA ARG A 514 20.28 15.06 -12.71
C ARG A 514 18.95 15.67 -12.25
N ALA A 515 19.02 16.62 -11.33
CA ALA A 515 17.87 17.17 -10.63
C ALA A 515 17.87 18.70 -10.61
N TRP A 516 16.68 19.30 -10.53
CA TRP A 516 16.53 20.74 -10.34
C TRP A 516 16.18 21.05 -8.90
N VAL A 517 16.91 21.99 -8.31
CA VAL A 517 16.59 22.57 -7.00
C VAL A 517 16.26 24.06 -7.16
N SER A 518 15.48 24.62 -6.22
CA SER A 518 15.26 26.06 -6.20
C SER A 518 16.59 26.80 -6.05
N LEU A 519 16.80 27.85 -6.83
CA LEU A 519 17.99 28.68 -6.76
C LEU A 519 18.12 29.31 -5.37
N ARG A 520 19.32 29.19 -4.76
CA ARG A 520 19.64 29.75 -3.45
C ARG A 520 20.89 30.60 -3.54
N GLN A 521 21.08 31.49 -2.56
CA GLN A 521 22.24 32.38 -2.51
C GLN A 521 23.59 31.62 -2.51
N SER A 522 23.61 30.41 -1.95
CA SER A 522 24.80 29.53 -1.95
C SER A 522 25.23 29.07 -3.34
N HIS A 523 24.30 28.95 -4.29
CA HIS A 523 24.60 28.42 -5.64
C HIS A 523 25.33 29.43 -6.52
N PHE A 524 25.35 30.71 -6.16
CA PHE A 524 26.06 31.76 -6.94
C PHE A 524 27.58 31.71 -6.76
N LYS A 525 28.07 30.90 -5.84
CA LYS A 525 29.49 30.78 -5.52
C LYS A 525 29.96 29.35 -5.72
N CYS A 526 31.07 29.20 -6.43
CA CYS A 526 31.73 27.92 -6.58
C CYS A 526 32.17 27.38 -5.20
N CYS A 527 31.97 26.08 -4.97
CA CYS A 527 32.40 25.40 -3.76
C CYS A 527 33.93 25.42 -3.56
N HIS A 528 34.72 25.56 -4.64
CA HIS A 528 36.18 25.66 -4.60
C HIS A 528 36.71 27.07 -4.29
N VAL A 529 35.90 28.11 -4.50
CA VAL A 529 36.26 29.53 -4.27
C VAL A 529 35.83 30.00 -2.88
N GLN A 530 34.96 29.26 -2.20
CA GLN A 530 34.79 29.43 -0.77
C GLN A 530 36.15 29.09 -0.13
N GLU A 531 36.84 30.09 0.46
CA GLU A 531 37.80 29.80 1.53
C GLU A 531 37.16 28.73 2.38
N ALA A 532 37.88 27.67 2.72
CA ALA A 532 37.37 26.58 3.53
C ALA A 532 36.92 27.09 4.91
N SER A 533 35.81 27.84 4.97
CA SER A 533 34.76 27.58 5.92
C SER A 533 34.52 26.09 5.73
N PHE A 534 35.17 25.33 6.59
CA PHE A 534 34.79 23.98 6.93
C PHE A 534 33.29 23.85 6.65
N PRO A 535 32.84 22.85 5.86
CA PRO A 535 31.41 22.63 5.69
C PRO A 535 30.83 22.74 7.08
N ASP A 536 29.93 23.72 7.25
CA ASP A 536 29.49 24.24 8.53
C ASP A 536 29.57 23.11 9.55
N CYS A 537 30.49 23.20 10.52
CA CYS A 537 30.86 22.12 11.47
C CYS A 537 29.69 21.79 12.43
N THR A 538 28.48 21.76 11.92
CA THR A 538 27.17 21.74 12.55
C THR A 538 26.27 20.64 11.97
N GLU A 539 26.70 19.87 10.95
CA GLU A 539 25.83 18.83 10.35
C GLU A 539 25.42 17.76 11.38
N TYR A 540 26.28 17.45 12.35
CA TYR A 540 26.00 16.47 13.40
C TYR A 540 26.38 17.00 14.79
N CYS A 541 25.45 16.89 15.72
CA CYS A 541 25.60 17.32 17.11
C CYS A 541 25.70 16.11 18.07
N ILE A 542 26.22 16.36 19.27
CA ILE A 542 26.15 15.38 20.38
C ILE A 542 24.68 15.01 20.63
N GLY A 543 24.44 13.72 20.86
CA GLY A 543 23.15 13.10 21.06
C GLY A 543 22.43 12.73 19.76
N ASP A 544 22.90 13.19 18.59
CA ASP A 544 22.31 12.79 17.30
C ASP A 544 22.55 11.30 17.04
N THR A 545 21.60 10.67 16.35
CA THR A 545 21.70 9.29 15.93
C THR A 545 21.97 9.15 14.43
N VAL A 546 22.93 8.28 14.10
CA VAL A 546 23.45 8.09 12.75
C VAL A 546 23.72 6.62 12.43
N LEU A 547 23.71 6.30 11.14
CA LEU A 547 24.15 5.02 10.61
C LEU A 547 25.65 5.09 10.29
N VAL A 548 26.43 4.14 10.82
CA VAL A 548 27.90 4.14 10.68
C VAL A 548 28.40 2.81 10.13
N HIS A 549 29.28 2.86 9.14
CA HIS A 549 30.06 1.69 8.72
C HIS A 549 31.26 1.45 9.66
N LEU A 550 31.04 0.65 10.71
CA LEU A 550 32.09 0.28 11.65
C LEU A 550 33.11 -0.71 11.07
N VAL A 551 32.65 -1.61 10.19
CA VAL A 551 33.49 -2.56 9.46
C VAL A 551 33.62 -2.09 8.01
N LYS A 552 34.85 -2.06 7.48
CA LYS A 552 35.08 -1.74 6.05
C LYS A 552 34.38 -2.78 5.18
N ASN A 553 33.70 -2.34 4.13
CA ASN A 553 33.00 -3.20 3.14
C ASN A 553 31.85 -4.04 3.72
N SER A 554 31.30 -3.68 4.88
CA SER A 554 30.07 -4.30 5.41
C SER A 554 28.85 -3.72 4.71
N ASN A 555 27.95 -4.58 4.25
CA ASN A 555 26.63 -4.18 3.74
C ASN A 555 25.67 -3.72 4.87
N ILE A 556 26.08 -3.90 6.13
CA ILE A 556 25.30 -3.56 7.31
C ILE A 556 25.89 -2.31 7.95
N CYS A 557 25.05 -1.28 8.08
CA CYS A 557 25.33 -0.12 8.91
C CYS A 557 24.88 -0.36 10.36
N GLN A 558 25.64 0.20 11.29
CA GLN A 558 25.35 0.14 12.72
C GLN A 558 24.70 1.47 13.16
N PRO A 559 23.48 1.45 13.73
CA PRO A 559 22.95 2.60 14.43
C PRO A 559 23.82 2.97 15.64
N CYS A 560 24.13 4.26 15.76
CA CYS A 560 24.99 4.82 16.78
C CYS A 560 24.46 6.18 17.27
N GLU A 561 24.83 6.55 18.49
CA GLU A 561 24.70 7.91 19.02
C GLU A 561 26.07 8.60 19.02
N ILE A 562 26.12 9.88 18.66
CA ILE A 562 27.32 10.71 18.79
C ILE A 562 27.43 11.20 20.23
N VAL A 563 28.42 10.72 20.98
CA VAL A 563 28.59 11.09 22.40
C VAL A 563 29.68 12.13 22.63
N GLU A 564 30.63 12.26 21.71
CA GLU A 564 31.74 13.21 21.82
C GLU A 564 32.27 13.59 20.44
N THR A 565 32.78 14.82 20.32
CA THR A 565 33.46 15.33 19.13
C THR A 565 34.82 15.89 19.53
N GLU A 566 35.87 15.44 18.87
CA GLU A 566 37.24 15.91 19.09
C GLU A 566 37.89 16.36 17.77
N GLN A 567 38.73 17.40 17.85
CA GLN A 567 39.58 17.81 16.73
C GLN A 567 41.02 17.37 16.98
N GLN A 568 41.55 16.50 16.13
CA GLN A 568 42.93 16.00 16.21
C GLN A 568 43.65 16.28 14.90
N TYR A 569 44.76 17.02 14.94
CA TYR A 569 45.58 17.38 13.77
C TYR A 569 44.77 18.04 12.63
N GLY A 570 43.83 18.91 12.98
CA GLY A 570 42.95 19.59 12.01
C GLY A 570 41.82 18.72 11.45
N ARG A 571 41.71 17.44 11.84
CA ARG A 571 40.63 16.53 11.43
C ARG A 571 39.64 16.29 12.56
N ILE A 572 38.35 16.30 12.23
CA ILE A 572 37.26 16.00 13.15
C ILE A 572 37.17 14.48 13.34
N ARG A 573 37.00 14.03 14.58
CA ARG A 573 36.65 12.66 14.94
C ARG A 573 35.46 12.66 15.89
N TYR A 574 34.57 11.70 15.70
CA TYR A 574 33.43 11.46 16.55
C TYR A 574 33.65 10.18 17.36
N THR A 575 33.26 10.21 18.62
CA THR A 575 33.06 9.02 19.44
C THR A 575 31.60 8.63 19.34
N PHE A 576 31.37 7.41 18.88
CA PHE A 576 30.05 6.83 18.67
C PHE A 576 29.76 5.77 19.73
N ARG A 577 28.61 5.87 20.41
CA ARG A 577 28.05 4.78 21.21
C ARG A 577 27.30 3.83 20.29
N LYS A 578 27.56 2.52 20.42
CA LYS A 578 26.98 1.49 19.55
C LYS A 578 25.64 1.01 20.09
N PHE A 579 24.67 0.80 19.20
CA PHE A 579 23.38 0.21 19.52
C PHE A 579 23.16 -1.11 18.77
N PRO A 580 23.77 -2.23 19.19
CA PRO A 580 23.62 -3.50 18.50
C PRO A 580 22.16 -3.94 18.46
N ARG A 581 21.77 -4.67 17.42
CA ARG A 581 20.42 -5.23 17.29
C ARG A 581 20.19 -6.26 18.38
N ARG A 582 19.03 -6.21 19.03
CA ARG A 582 18.73 -7.06 20.20
C ARG A 582 18.82 -8.55 19.88
N HIS A 583 18.17 -9.00 18.81
CA HIS A 583 18.16 -10.42 18.42
C HIS A 583 19.56 -10.99 18.17
N ALA A 584 20.54 -10.16 17.84
CA ALA A 584 21.92 -10.60 17.57
C ALA A 584 22.73 -10.84 18.85
N ILE A 585 22.29 -10.28 19.99
CA ILE A 585 23.04 -10.31 21.26
C ILE A 585 22.25 -11.06 22.35
N ASP A 586 20.94 -10.87 22.41
CA ASP A 586 20.04 -11.46 23.39
C ASP A 586 19.55 -12.84 22.90
N SER A 587 20.22 -13.90 23.37
CA SER A 587 19.86 -15.28 23.02
C SER A 587 18.42 -15.67 23.41
N THR A 588 17.79 -14.93 24.34
CA THR A 588 16.41 -15.15 24.78
C THR A 588 15.38 -14.40 23.95
N ALA A 589 15.81 -13.41 23.15
CA ALA A 589 14.96 -12.57 22.31
C ALA A 589 15.31 -12.68 20.83
N ARG A 590 15.46 -13.92 20.33
CA ARG A 590 15.75 -14.18 18.90
C ARG A 590 14.66 -13.66 17.95
N ASP A 591 13.42 -13.58 18.45
CA ASP A 591 12.27 -13.07 17.69
C ASP A 591 12.10 -11.54 17.81
N ALA A 592 13.03 -10.84 18.47
CA ALA A 592 12.99 -9.38 18.58
C ALA A 592 13.03 -8.73 17.18
N PRO A 593 12.25 -7.66 16.94
CA PRO A 593 12.23 -6.95 15.66
C PRO A 593 13.64 -6.53 15.20
N PRO A 594 13.90 -6.51 13.88
CA PRO A 594 15.23 -6.21 13.35
C PRO A 594 15.72 -4.78 13.65
N ASN A 595 14.81 -3.88 14.02
CA ASN A 595 15.09 -2.50 14.41
C ASN A 595 14.97 -2.23 15.93
N GLU A 596 14.75 -3.27 16.75
CA GLU A 596 14.92 -3.20 18.19
C GLU A 596 16.42 -3.26 18.52
N LEU A 597 16.91 -2.23 19.21
CA LEU A 597 18.31 -2.05 19.57
C LEU A 597 18.52 -2.25 21.07
N LEU A 598 19.75 -2.55 21.45
CA LEU A 598 20.20 -2.55 22.84
C LEU A 598 21.01 -1.29 23.13
N TYR A 599 20.69 -0.62 24.24
CA TYR A 599 21.54 0.43 24.76
C TYR A 599 22.79 -0.19 25.38
N THR A 600 23.96 0.37 25.09
CA THR A 600 25.25 -0.12 25.61
C THR A 600 26.18 1.04 25.94
N GLU A 601 27.15 0.81 26.82
CA GLU A 601 28.28 1.73 27.07
C GLU A 601 29.44 1.52 26.09
N GLU A 602 29.29 0.67 25.08
CA GLU A 602 30.36 0.37 24.12
C GLU A 602 30.52 1.52 23.12
N THR A 603 31.72 2.11 23.06
CA THR A 603 32.03 3.23 22.16
C THR A 603 33.09 2.88 21.11
N VAL A 604 33.11 3.65 20.02
CA VAL A 604 34.09 3.54 18.95
C VAL A 604 34.37 4.92 18.35
N LYS A 605 35.63 5.21 18.05
CA LYS A 605 36.05 6.51 17.53
C LYS A 605 36.43 6.42 16.07
N THR A 606 35.80 7.22 15.22
CA THR A 606 36.11 7.28 13.78
C THR A 606 35.85 8.67 13.19
N GLY A 607 36.27 8.88 11.94
CA GLY A 607 36.03 10.13 11.21
C GLY A 607 34.64 10.21 10.55
N PRO A 608 34.23 11.41 10.10
CA PRO A 608 32.92 11.67 9.48
C PRO A 608 32.63 10.81 8.25
N SER A 609 33.65 10.45 7.47
CA SER A 609 33.49 9.65 6.24
C SER A 609 32.93 8.23 6.43
N ARG A 610 32.69 7.81 7.68
CA ARG A 610 32.01 6.55 8.00
C ARG A 610 30.51 6.70 8.27
N ILE A 611 30.03 7.93 8.41
CA ILE A 611 28.60 8.22 8.56
C ILE A 611 27.96 8.08 7.19
N VAL A 612 26.93 7.23 7.11
CA VAL A 612 26.14 7.03 5.89
C VAL A 612 24.99 8.03 5.84
N GLY A 613 24.42 8.34 7.00
CA GLY A 613 23.34 9.31 7.14
C GLY A 613 22.74 9.27 8.54
N ARG A 614 21.73 10.10 8.76
CA ARG A 614 20.97 10.13 10.02
C ARG A 614 20.05 8.92 10.14
N CYS A 615 19.79 8.51 11.37
CA CYS A 615 18.68 7.62 11.71
C CYS A 615 17.93 8.18 12.92
N HIS A 616 16.81 7.57 13.26
CA HIS A 616 15.98 7.97 14.39
C HIS A 616 15.93 6.84 15.41
N VAL A 617 16.50 7.05 16.59
CA VAL A 617 16.40 6.09 17.70
C VAL A 617 15.53 6.69 18.80
N ARG A 618 14.54 5.93 19.26
CA ARG A 618 13.67 6.36 20.35
C ARG A 618 13.50 5.28 21.40
N TRP A 619 13.48 5.69 22.66
CA TRP A 619 13.15 4.79 23.76
C TRP A 619 11.64 4.61 23.93
N PHE A 620 11.22 3.37 24.19
CA PHE A 620 9.89 3.01 24.64
C PHE A 620 9.99 2.07 25.86
N PRO A 621 9.04 2.14 26.80
CA PRO A 621 8.88 1.13 27.83
C PRO A 621 8.69 -0.27 27.21
N ALA A 622 9.31 -1.30 27.79
CA ALA A 622 9.22 -2.67 27.27
C ALA A 622 7.79 -3.26 27.26
N THR A 623 6.87 -2.68 28.03
CA THR A 623 5.45 -3.08 28.08
C THR A 623 4.57 -2.33 27.08
N GLU A 624 5.10 -1.29 26.41
CA GLU A 624 4.32 -0.47 25.48
C GLU A 624 4.24 -1.15 24.10
N ILE A 625 3.08 -1.05 23.45
CA ILE A 625 2.94 -1.41 22.03
C ILE A 625 3.65 -0.36 21.20
N ILE A 626 4.66 -0.77 20.44
CA ILE A 626 5.47 0.13 19.63
C ILE A 626 4.61 0.81 18.54
N PRO A 627 4.58 2.15 18.47
CA PRO A 627 3.79 2.88 17.48
C PRO A 627 4.49 2.95 16.12
N THR A 628 3.72 3.15 15.06
CA THR A 628 4.22 3.52 13.71
C THR A 628 4.91 4.88 13.76
N PRO A 629 6.09 5.06 13.12
CA PRO A 629 6.74 4.14 12.16
C PRO A 629 7.68 3.10 12.78
N TYR A 630 7.90 3.09 14.10
CA TYR A 630 8.86 2.19 14.74
C TYR A 630 8.48 0.71 14.68
N ASN A 631 7.19 0.38 14.48
CA ASN A 631 6.69 -0.99 14.28
C ASN A 631 6.75 -1.48 12.82
N ARG A 632 7.60 -0.88 11.98
CA ARG A 632 7.82 -1.22 10.58
C ARG A 632 9.24 -1.71 10.32
N ASP A 633 9.81 -2.47 11.25
CA ASP A 633 11.06 -3.23 11.06
C ASP A 633 12.28 -2.41 10.56
N GLY A 634 12.32 -1.11 10.84
CA GLY A 634 13.44 -0.23 10.46
C GLY A 634 13.24 0.60 9.20
N VAL A 635 12.07 0.50 8.55
CA VAL A 635 11.72 1.33 7.39
C VAL A 635 11.89 2.82 7.73
N GLY A 636 12.50 3.58 6.82
CA GLY A 636 12.80 5.00 7.03
C GLY A 636 13.90 5.28 8.07
N ALA A 637 14.72 4.27 8.41
CA ALA A 637 15.76 4.36 9.43
C ALA A 637 15.23 4.69 10.84
N PHE A 638 14.04 4.16 11.18
CA PHE A 638 13.44 4.24 12.50
C PHE A 638 13.76 3.01 13.36
N PHE A 639 14.47 3.23 14.45
CA PHE A 639 14.90 2.21 15.40
C PHE A 639 14.39 2.55 16.81
N PHE A 640 14.34 1.56 17.68
CA PHE A 640 13.91 1.80 19.05
C PHE A 640 14.71 1.05 20.11
N LEU A 641 14.68 1.58 21.33
CA LEU A 641 15.32 1.05 22.51
C LEU A 641 14.26 0.69 23.57
N THR A 642 14.42 -0.48 24.15
CA THR A 642 13.55 -1.04 25.20
C THR A 642 14.38 -1.66 26.32
N TYR A 643 15.60 -2.11 26.00
CA TYR A 643 16.52 -2.80 26.91
C TYR A 643 17.94 -2.22 26.83
N GLU A 644 18.71 -2.44 27.89
CA GLU A 644 20.13 -2.15 27.95
C GLU A 644 20.94 -3.40 28.28
N LYS A 645 22.20 -3.39 27.82
CA LYS A 645 23.22 -4.37 28.18
C LYS A 645 24.13 -3.76 29.24
N GLN A 646 24.03 -4.27 30.46
CA GLN A 646 24.84 -3.83 31.59
C GLN A 646 25.86 -4.91 31.99
N ARG A 647 27.05 -4.48 32.41
CA ARG A 647 28.06 -5.39 32.96
C ARG A 647 27.74 -5.70 34.42
N THR A 648 27.70 -6.98 34.76
CA THR A 648 27.48 -7.49 36.12
C THR A 648 28.71 -8.25 36.61
N ASP A 649 28.73 -8.62 37.88
CA ASP A 649 29.82 -9.44 38.45
C ASP A 649 29.94 -10.81 37.75
N ASP A 650 28.82 -11.35 37.26
CA ASP A 650 28.71 -12.61 36.54
C ASP A 650 28.82 -12.47 35.00
N GLY A 651 29.21 -11.29 34.49
CA GLY A 651 29.41 -11.04 33.06
C GLY A 651 28.56 -9.89 32.53
N PHE A 652 27.62 -10.19 31.63
CA PHE A 652 26.68 -9.19 31.11
C PHE A 652 25.26 -9.67 31.31
N ALA A 653 24.39 -8.75 31.68
CA ALA A 653 22.96 -8.97 31.80
C ALA A 653 22.19 -7.95 30.96
N ILE A 654 21.02 -8.37 30.48
CA ILE A 654 20.12 -7.55 29.66
C ILE A 654 18.87 -7.27 30.48
N HIS A 655 18.56 -5.98 30.66
CA HIS A 655 17.43 -5.54 31.49
C HIS A 655 16.62 -4.44 30.78
N PRO A 656 15.31 -4.33 31.04
CA PRO A 656 14.49 -3.25 30.50
C PRO A 656 15.02 -1.88 30.93
N LEU A 657 15.06 -0.93 30.00
CA LEU A 657 15.37 0.47 30.28
C LEU A 657 14.19 1.12 31.01
N ALA A 658 14.46 1.69 32.19
CA ALA A 658 13.45 2.39 32.98
C ALA A 658 13.08 3.76 32.39
N GLU A 659 14.04 4.43 31.76
CA GLU A 659 13.88 5.75 31.15
C GLU A 659 14.75 5.91 29.91
N ALA A 660 14.48 6.97 29.15
CA ALA A 660 15.27 7.31 27.97
C ALA A 660 16.71 7.71 28.37
N PRO A 661 17.74 7.21 27.66
CA PRO A 661 19.12 7.61 27.92
C PRO A 661 19.30 9.14 27.82
N PRO A 662 19.93 9.81 28.80
CA PRO A 662 19.91 11.26 28.92
C PRO A 662 20.73 11.98 27.84
N SER A 663 21.76 11.34 27.28
CA SER A 663 22.56 11.90 26.19
C SER A 663 21.87 11.80 24.83
N LEU A 664 20.93 10.86 24.69
CA LEU A 664 20.30 10.51 23.43
C LEU A 664 19.20 11.51 23.07
N LYS A 665 19.37 12.21 21.94
CA LYS A 665 18.27 12.99 21.36
C LYS A 665 17.22 12.02 20.83
N GLN A 666 16.06 12.05 21.46
CA GLN A 666 14.96 11.16 21.10
C GLN A 666 14.51 11.40 19.65
N GLY A 667 14.35 10.32 18.91
CA GLY A 667 13.69 10.32 17.61
C GLY A 667 12.24 10.83 17.70
N TYR A 668 11.65 11.04 16.53
CA TYR A 668 10.27 11.51 16.36
C TYR A 668 9.28 10.80 17.31
N ASP A 669 8.43 11.57 17.99
CA ASP A 669 7.36 11.03 18.84
C ASP A 669 6.04 11.02 18.05
N PRO A 670 5.52 9.85 17.64
CA PRO A 670 4.26 9.78 16.90
C PRO A 670 3.05 10.30 17.68
N ARG A 671 3.20 10.43 19.01
CA ARG A 671 2.14 10.91 19.92
C ARG A 671 2.11 12.44 20.00
N GLN A 672 3.16 13.13 19.53
CA GLN A 672 3.22 14.58 19.52
C GLN A 672 2.74 15.10 18.16
N GLY A 673 1.56 15.70 18.12
CA GLY A 673 0.97 16.30 16.91
C GLY A 673 1.60 17.63 16.48
N SER A 674 2.93 17.75 16.52
CA SER A 674 3.61 19.05 16.42
C SER A 674 3.79 19.58 15.00
N VAL A 675 3.69 18.74 13.96
CA VAL A 675 3.88 19.14 12.56
C VAL A 675 2.55 19.07 11.79
N PRO A 676 2.07 20.17 11.20
CA PRO A 676 0.92 20.14 10.31
C PRO A 676 1.17 19.20 9.13
N LYS A 677 0.31 18.21 8.96
CA LYS A 677 0.39 17.25 7.85
C LYS A 677 -0.05 17.89 6.53
N LEU A 678 0.61 17.53 5.43
CA LEU A 678 0.18 17.91 4.09
C LEU A 678 -1.16 17.25 3.77
N ARG A 679 -2.09 18.00 3.17
CA ARG A 679 -3.36 17.45 2.70
C ARG A 679 -3.13 16.73 1.37
N GLY A 680 -3.30 15.42 1.36
CA GLY A 680 -3.09 14.60 0.17
C GLY A 680 -4.36 14.40 -0.66
N LEU A 681 -4.17 14.37 -1.98
CA LEU A 681 -5.13 13.91 -2.98
C LEU A 681 -4.50 12.67 -3.64
N ASP A 682 -5.08 11.51 -3.38
CA ASP A 682 -4.58 10.24 -3.91
C ASP A 682 -5.34 9.91 -5.21
N LEU A 683 -4.69 10.15 -6.35
CA LEU A 683 -5.25 9.86 -7.68
C LEU A 683 -4.85 8.44 -8.09
N PHE A 684 -5.77 7.70 -8.71
CA PHE A 684 -5.57 6.28 -9.02
C PHE A 684 -5.23 5.49 -7.75
N CYS A 685 -5.99 5.74 -6.69
CA CYS A 685 -5.62 5.34 -5.34
C CYS A 685 -5.56 3.82 -5.16
N GLY A 686 -6.19 3.05 -6.05
CA GLY A 686 -6.34 1.61 -5.91
C GLY A 686 -6.98 1.28 -4.57
N GLY A 687 -6.52 0.21 -3.91
CA GLY A 687 -6.87 -0.11 -2.53
C GLY A 687 -6.19 0.77 -1.46
N GLY A 688 -5.30 1.70 -1.86
CA GLY A 688 -4.72 2.72 -0.97
C GLY A 688 -3.31 2.46 -0.43
N ASN A 689 -2.60 1.44 -0.90
CA ASN A 689 -1.28 1.09 -0.33
C ASN A 689 -0.28 2.26 -0.33
N PHE A 690 -0.17 2.98 -1.45
CA PHE A 690 0.76 4.11 -1.56
C PHE A 690 0.37 5.25 -0.62
N GLY A 691 -0.89 5.72 -0.68
CA GLY A 691 -1.34 6.81 0.16
C GLY A 691 -1.27 6.50 1.65
N ARG A 692 -1.61 5.27 2.06
CA ARG A 692 -1.46 4.83 3.45
C ARG A 692 0.00 4.79 3.90
N GLY A 693 0.91 4.35 3.03
CA GLY A 693 2.35 4.41 3.32
C GLY A 693 2.83 5.83 3.62
N LEU A 694 2.34 6.83 2.89
CA LEU A 694 2.66 8.24 3.15
C LEU A 694 2.05 8.77 4.46
N GLU A 695 0.84 8.33 4.81
CA GLU A 695 0.20 8.69 6.08
C GLU A 695 0.92 8.06 7.29
N GLU A 696 1.32 6.80 7.18
CA GLU A 696 2.12 6.09 8.18
C GLU A 696 3.50 6.73 8.33
N GLY A 697 4.07 7.28 7.25
CA GLY A 697 5.27 8.11 7.28
C GLY A 697 5.11 9.46 8.00
N GLY A 698 3.88 9.85 8.38
CA GLY A 698 3.59 10.99 9.24
C GLY A 698 3.55 12.36 8.55
N ALA A 699 3.98 12.46 7.29
CA ALA A 699 4.06 13.73 6.55
C ALA A 699 2.73 14.15 5.90
N VAL A 700 1.87 13.18 5.56
CA VAL A 700 0.66 13.40 4.77
C VAL A 700 -0.59 12.94 5.55
N MET A 701 -1.72 13.58 5.28
CA MET A 701 -3.05 13.13 5.65
C MET A 701 -3.91 13.20 4.40
N MET A 702 -4.39 12.06 3.93
CA MET A 702 -5.24 12.00 2.74
C MET A 702 -6.59 12.63 3.04
N LYS A 703 -7.04 13.50 2.14
CA LYS A 703 -8.32 14.20 2.21
C LYS A 703 -9.23 13.85 1.06
N TRP A 704 -8.65 13.39 -0.05
CA TRP A 704 -9.37 13.00 -1.24
C TRP A 704 -8.75 11.75 -1.82
N ALA A 705 -9.59 10.88 -2.37
CA ALA A 705 -9.18 9.66 -3.05
C ALA A 705 -10.00 9.52 -4.34
N ASN A 706 -9.34 9.16 -5.42
CA ASN A 706 -9.97 8.95 -6.71
C ASN A 706 -9.57 7.59 -7.29
N ASP A 707 -10.56 6.85 -7.75
CA ASP A 707 -10.38 5.69 -8.61
C ASP A 707 -11.60 5.50 -9.51
N MET A 708 -11.43 4.80 -10.63
CA MET A 708 -12.54 4.40 -11.49
C MET A 708 -13.07 3.01 -11.15
N ASP A 709 -12.25 2.17 -10.50
CA ASP A 709 -12.66 0.84 -10.04
C ASP A 709 -13.39 0.95 -8.70
N SER A 710 -14.64 0.49 -8.69
CA SER A 710 -15.48 0.55 -7.49
C SER A 710 -14.90 -0.28 -6.35
N LYS A 711 -14.40 -1.49 -6.62
CA LYS A 711 -13.87 -2.38 -5.57
C LYS A 711 -12.60 -1.79 -4.95
N ALA A 712 -11.74 -1.19 -5.77
CA ALA A 712 -10.54 -0.50 -5.33
C ALA A 712 -10.89 0.65 -4.38
N LEU A 713 -11.77 1.56 -4.79
CA LEU A 713 -12.16 2.71 -3.97
C LEU A 713 -12.87 2.28 -2.67
N HIS A 714 -13.74 1.28 -2.73
CA HIS A 714 -14.36 0.73 -1.52
C HIS A 714 -13.33 0.08 -0.59
N THR A 715 -12.33 -0.62 -1.14
CA THR A 715 -11.21 -1.17 -0.36
C THR A 715 -10.38 -0.05 0.28
N TYR A 716 -10.09 1.02 -0.46
CA TYR A 716 -9.42 2.21 0.04
C TYR A 716 -10.16 2.80 1.24
N MET A 717 -11.47 2.97 1.09
CA MET A 717 -12.33 3.59 2.10
C MET A 717 -12.54 2.69 3.31
N ALA A 718 -12.65 1.37 3.12
CA ALA A 718 -12.71 0.40 4.21
C ALA A 718 -11.45 0.44 5.10
N ASN A 719 -10.31 0.88 4.55
CA ASN A 719 -9.04 1.04 5.26
C ASN A 719 -8.76 2.46 5.75
N THR A 720 -9.71 3.40 5.61
CA THR A 720 -9.58 4.73 6.23
C THR A 720 -9.62 4.62 7.76
N THR A 721 -8.84 5.46 8.45
CA THR A 721 -8.91 5.52 9.91
C THR A 721 -10.20 6.18 10.38
N GLU A 722 -10.58 7.27 9.72
CA GLU A 722 -11.82 7.99 9.96
C GLU A 722 -12.54 8.21 8.63
N ARG A 723 -13.73 7.63 8.49
CA ARG A 723 -14.53 7.68 7.25
C ARG A 723 -14.80 9.09 6.76
N GLU A 724 -14.97 10.03 7.69
CA GLU A 724 -15.34 11.43 7.39
C GLU A 724 -14.14 12.28 6.95
N GLN A 725 -12.91 11.79 7.12
CA GLN A 725 -11.71 12.54 6.77
C GLN A 725 -11.34 12.49 5.29
N VAL A 726 -11.81 11.47 4.56
CA VAL A 726 -11.51 11.29 3.14
C VAL A 726 -12.78 11.39 2.31
N SER A 727 -12.76 12.24 1.28
CA SER A 727 -13.81 12.33 0.28
C SER A 727 -13.48 11.46 -0.94
N PRO A 728 -14.23 10.38 -1.20
CA PRO A 728 -14.01 9.53 -2.36
C PRO A 728 -14.65 10.12 -3.61
N PHE A 729 -13.99 9.97 -4.75
CA PHE A 729 -14.54 10.22 -6.08
C PHE A 729 -14.40 8.96 -6.94
N LEU A 730 -15.53 8.32 -7.24
CA LEU A 730 -15.60 7.15 -8.11
C LEU A 730 -15.81 7.59 -9.56
N GLY A 731 -14.75 7.66 -10.36
CA GLY A 731 -14.82 8.10 -11.75
C GLY A 731 -13.46 8.45 -12.34
N SER A 732 -13.43 8.82 -13.62
CA SER A 732 -12.19 9.20 -14.30
C SER A 732 -11.56 10.46 -13.67
N ILE A 733 -10.22 10.51 -13.65
CA ILE A 733 -9.48 11.73 -13.31
C ILE A 733 -9.82 12.89 -14.24
N ASP A 734 -10.21 12.63 -15.49
CA ASP A 734 -10.57 13.68 -16.45
C ASP A 734 -11.87 14.37 -16.04
N ASP A 735 -12.84 13.61 -15.54
CA ASP A 735 -14.09 14.15 -15.02
C ASP A 735 -13.87 14.87 -13.69
N PHE A 736 -13.03 14.30 -12.83
CA PHE A 736 -12.61 14.97 -11.60
C PHE A 736 -11.95 16.33 -11.92
N GLN A 737 -11.04 16.34 -12.89
CA GLN A 737 -10.35 17.53 -13.35
C GLN A 737 -11.33 18.55 -13.96
N ARG A 738 -12.29 18.14 -14.80
CA ARG A 738 -13.35 19.01 -15.35
C ARG A 738 -14.20 19.68 -14.27
N LEU A 739 -14.49 18.97 -13.18
CA LEU A 739 -15.26 19.51 -12.06
C LEU A 739 -14.43 20.46 -11.19
N ALA A 740 -13.12 20.25 -11.14
CA ALA A 740 -12.19 21.01 -10.31
C ALA A 740 -11.72 22.33 -10.95
N ILE A 741 -11.52 22.35 -12.29
CA ILE A 741 -11.07 23.53 -13.03
C ILE A 741 -12.21 24.48 -13.33
#